data_AF-W7ULQ2-F1
#
_entry.id   AF-W7ULQ2-F1
#
_cell.length_a   1.000
_cell.length_b   1.000
_cell.length_c   1.000
_cell.angle_alpha   90.00
_cell.angle_beta   90.00
_cell.angle_gamma   90.00
#
_symmetry.space_group_name_H-M   'P 1'
#
loop_
_entity.id
_entity.type
_entity.pdbx_description
1 polymer ?
#
loop_
_entity_poly.entity_id
_entity_poly.type
_entity_poly.pdbx_seq_one_letter_code
_entity_poly.pdbx_strand_id
1 'polypeptide(L)'
;MNKKIKRSAALAVGILTAFSGASSAAPSGRPVLNAYAAGSIPAFPGAAGGGKYATGGRGGEVYHVTNLNDSGEGSFRDAVSKSGRIVVFDVSGTIELKGNILCSGNVTVAGQTAPGGSGITLKNYKMGMSGDNIICRYISSRPGPYAATDSGNDAWGGAKGSNSIIDHCSMGWTTDEQWGLYSNNTNYTVQYSVLGPADSWGGHKKGLHGFGIMMGKGDLTFDHNLIIHNVSRNFRGKVPDQYTADFTNNIIYDWGYQTAYGTIGHLNYVNNTLKAGSSTTGGYHWMYVDSTTKPQNFKVYCAGNRLINKDGSLHSITNDNWSGVTVKDDIGISKNDLYSASSFPINIDGENISTANTAESAAASYDHVISFAGNGISPDKRTAIDRQCASDAKNGTGQCSGTAAYDGSEANLNKYNIKCGVTYSYPSAVTKKEITDADNDGMDDSWELERGLDPNDPEDYAGDYCGQGYMNIEYYINDLTVNSFPEGVVKLSPTDGNFTPVSAVSAFEKIEADSFSDKKGIIVEEYSGRSNNLALVSDGDWVKYSRINFGSGANSFSGWMGGYPSKIELYLDSMDGTPAAVIDYSGTKSLNDYHTFETNIKTITGTHDLYMVFKGESEYLVNLCSFKFGKDKLPISGKLFKNVQVTAQANPDSWQIGENAAVGSFIFGDREFRIAELQSNLEGAEILLTSCDAKGTTGEAASFTAGSDMSLYVGLDSRVENVPEWLSDYTLMRTLCRSDNDVTFMMYIKDVRAGENISLGSNGQTYKCVNYIVMALPAEKQYPAGDINRDGITGMADLVLLQKYILKKEELTQEQSVSADVNGDGATDVFDVIRLRKMIVNNT
;
A
#
# COMPACT_ATOMS: atom_id res chain seq x y z
N MET A 1 5.36 -11.51 -63.45
CA MET A 1 6.19 -11.69 -64.67
C MET A 1 7.54 -12.29 -64.28
N ASN A 2 8.14 -13.13 -65.13
CA ASN A 2 9.37 -13.93 -64.89
C ASN A 2 10.63 -13.02 -64.82
N LYS A 3 11.67 -13.18 -63.97
CA LYS A 3 12.73 -14.24 -63.95
C LYS A 3 13.60 -14.11 -62.67
N LYS A 4 13.89 -15.21 -61.92
CA LYS A 4 15.14 -16.04 -61.84
C LYS A 4 16.37 -15.32 -61.26
N ILE A 5 17.14 -15.89 -60.33
CA ILE A 5 18.00 -17.11 -60.38
C ILE A 5 18.14 -17.67 -58.92
N LYS A 6 17.75 -18.93 -58.55
CA LYS A 6 18.46 -20.26 -58.65
C LYS A 6 19.85 -20.29 -57.92
N ARG A 7 20.38 -21.34 -57.27
CA ARG A 7 20.05 -22.75 -56.84
C ARG A 7 21.26 -23.25 -55.98
N SER A 8 21.34 -24.37 -55.24
CA SER A 8 20.47 -25.45 -54.70
C SER A 8 21.31 -26.39 -53.81
N ALA A 9 20.67 -27.22 -52.95
CA ALA A 9 21.12 -28.57 -52.50
C ALA A 9 22.33 -28.68 -51.53
N ALA A 10 22.50 -29.75 -50.72
CA ALA A 10 21.59 -30.83 -50.28
C ALA A 10 22.11 -31.56 -49.01
N LEU A 11 21.23 -32.40 -48.46
CA LEU A 11 21.38 -33.30 -47.31
C LEU A 11 22.53 -34.33 -47.43
N ALA A 12 23.16 -34.70 -46.31
CA ALA A 12 23.88 -35.97 -46.16
C ALA A 12 23.71 -36.53 -44.73
N VAL A 13 23.35 -37.82 -44.62
CA VAL A 13 23.21 -38.56 -43.35
C VAL A 13 24.44 -39.45 -43.15
N GLY A 14 24.95 -39.54 -41.92
CA GLY A 14 26.00 -40.48 -41.53
C GLY A 14 25.82 -40.95 -40.09
N ILE A 15 25.51 -42.23 -39.91
CA ILE A 15 25.38 -42.90 -38.61
C ILE A 15 26.52 -43.92 -38.51
N LEU A 16 27.28 -43.94 -37.40
CA LEU A 16 27.63 -45.16 -36.63
C LEU A 16 28.51 -44.84 -35.38
N THR A 17 28.01 -45.24 -34.19
CA THR A 17 28.71 -45.99 -33.09
C THR A 17 30.11 -45.58 -32.58
N ALA A 18 30.45 -45.62 -31.27
CA ALA A 18 29.69 -46.04 -30.07
C ALA A 18 30.39 -45.68 -28.73
N PHE A 19 29.64 -45.93 -27.64
CA PHE A 19 30.04 -46.28 -26.25
C PHE A 19 30.37 -45.23 -25.16
N SER A 20 29.53 -45.34 -24.11
CA SER A 20 29.77 -45.23 -22.66
C SER A 20 30.24 -43.91 -22.03
N GLY A 21 29.33 -43.32 -21.25
CA GLY A 21 29.61 -42.23 -20.30
C GLY A 21 28.31 -41.72 -19.66
N ALA A 22 27.63 -42.55 -18.87
CA ALA A 22 26.35 -42.18 -18.26
C ALA A 22 26.56 -41.23 -17.07
N SER A 23 26.42 -39.92 -17.30
CA SER A 23 26.10 -38.95 -16.25
C SER A 23 24.64 -38.51 -16.39
N SER A 24 23.86 -38.71 -15.34
CA SER A 24 22.46 -38.26 -15.28
C SER A 24 22.43 -36.73 -15.15
N ALA A 25 22.18 -36.04 -16.26
CA ALA A 25 21.85 -34.62 -16.21
C ALA A 25 20.52 -34.44 -15.45
N ALA A 26 20.52 -33.61 -14.42
CA ALA A 26 19.29 -33.24 -13.71
C ALA A 26 18.32 -32.53 -14.68
N PRO A 27 16.99 -32.70 -14.51
CA PRO A 27 16.03 -31.95 -15.30
C PRO A 27 16.21 -30.45 -15.02
N SER A 28 16.43 -29.68 -16.09
CA SER A 28 16.44 -28.23 -16.04
C SER A 28 15.09 -27.74 -15.51
N GLY A 29 15.09 -27.14 -14.32
CA GLY A 29 13.87 -26.56 -13.74
C GLY A 29 13.25 -25.54 -14.68
N ARG A 30 11.91 -25.54 -14.76
CA ARG A 30 11.18 -24.43 -15.38
C ARG A 30 11.51 -23.15 -14.60
N PRO A 31 11.64 -21.98 -15.26
CA PRO A 31 11.77 -20.73 -14.53
C PRO A 31 10.54 -20.56 -13.63
N VAL A 32 10.78 -20.27 -12.36
CA VAL A 32 9.73 -19.80 -11.45
C VAL A 32 9.36 -18.40 -11.94
N LEU A 33 8.13 -18.24 -12.44
CA LEU A 33 7.58 -16.93 -12.72
C LEU A 33 7.24 -16.29 -11.37
N ASN A 34 8.03 -15.30 -10.95
CA ASN A 34 7.62 -14.43 -9.86
C ASN A 34 6.50 -13.53 -10.38
N ALA A 35 5.31 -13.67 -9.80
CA ALA A 35 4.20 -12.76 -10.05
C ALA A 35 4.45 -11.48 -9.25
N TYR A 36 5.04 -10.48 -9.89
CA TYR A 36 5.12 -9.13 -9.33
C TYR A 36 3.70 -8.54 -9.31
N ALA A 37 3.19 -8.19 -8.13
CA ALA A 37 2.06 -7.28 -8.06
C ALA A 37 2.47 -5.91 -8.64
N ALA A 38 1.49 -5.18 -9.16
CA ALA A 38 1.72 -4.01 -10.00
C ALA A 38 2.51 -2.94 -9.23
N GLY A 39 3.62 -2.49 -9.82
CA GLY A 39 4.33 -1.29 -9.34
C GLY A 39 3.42 -0.06 -9.39
N SER A 40 3.77 0.96 -8.60
CA SER A 40 2.93 2.13 -8.32
C SER A 40 2.26 2.71 -9.58
N ILE A 41 0.93 2.63 -9.63
CA ILE A 41 0.12 3.14 -10.74
C ILE A 41 0.12 4.68 -10.63
N PRO A 42 0.46 5.43 -11.69
CA PRO A 42 0.40 6.89 -11.65
C PRO A 42 -0.99 7.43 -11.28
N ALA A 43 -1.04 8.68 -10.85
CA ALA A 43 -2.30 9.38 -10.59
C ALA A 43 -3.18 9.44 -11.86
N PHE A 44 -2.54 9.63 -13.01
CA PHE A 44 -3.12 9.58 -14.36
C PHE A 44 -1.97 9.48 -15.38
N PRO A 45 -2.21 9.08 -16.63
CA PRO A 45 -1.21 9.15 -17.69
C PRO A 45 -0.70 10.60 -17.88
N GLY A 46 0.61 10.80 -17.77
CA GLY A 46 1.22 12.15 -17.80
C GLY A 46 1.39 12.83 -16.43
N ALA A 47 1.08 12.15 -15.32
CA ALA A 47 1.46 12.60 -13.98
C ALA A 47 2.99 12.48 -13.77
N ALA A 48 3.61 13.53 -13.23
CA ALA A 48 5.06 13.61 -13.00
C ALA A 48 5.42 14.09 -11.58
N GLY A 49 6.69 13.94 -11.20
CA GLY A 49 7.24 14.52 -9.97
C GLY A 49 6.67 13.96 -8.66
N GLY A 50 6.85 14.70 -7.56
CA GLY A 50 6.50 14.27 -6.19
C GLY A 50 5.08 13.71 -6.03
N GLY A 51 4.10 14.26 -6.74
CA GLY A 51 2.70 13.82 -6.74
C GLY A 51 2.36 12.68 -7.71
N LYS A 52 3.33 12.13 -8.47
CA LYS A 52 3.12 11.13 -9.53
C LYS A 52 2.26 9.93 -9.10
N TYR A 53 2.39 9.49 -7.85
CA TYR A 53 1.73 8.30 -7.30
C TYR A 53 0.59 8.63 -6.32
N ALA A 54 0.03 9.83 -6.38
CA ALA A 54 -1.24 10.12 -5.71
C ALA A 54 -2.35 9.18 -6.25
N THR A 55 -3.14 8.57 -5.38
CA THR A 55 -4.30 7.74 -5.77
C THR A 55 -5.60 8.52 -5.72
N GLY A 56 -5.64 9.65 -5.01
CA GLY A 56 -6.82 10.51 -4.91
C GLY A 56 -8.02 9.74 -4.36
N GLY A 57 -9.15 9.82 -5.07
CA GLY A 57 -10.38 9.12 -4.74
C GLY A 57 -10.51 7.68 -5.26
N ARG A 58 -9.45 7.08 -5.81
CA ARG A 58 -9.47 5.71 -6.35
C ARG A 58 -9.93 4.70 -5.30
N GLY A 59 -10.93 3.88 -5.64
CA GLY A 59 -11.64 2.97 -4.73
C GLY A 59 -12.78 3.63 -3.92
N GLY A 60 -13.12 4.89 -4.20
CA GLY A 60 -14.19 5.65 -3.53
C GLY A 60 -15.43 5.88 -4.40
N GLU A 61 -16.42 6.59 -3.85
CA GLU A 61 -17.69 6.90 -4.53
C GLU A 61 -17.53 7.99 -5.60
N VAL A 62 -18.25 7.89 -6.72
CA VAL A 62 -18.44 9.03 -7.63
C VAL A 62 -19.43 10.01 -7.00
N TYR A 63 -19.12 11.31 -7.08
CA TYR A 63 -19.96 12.36 -6.52
C TYR A 63 -20.15 13.51 -7.54
N HIS A 64 -21.41 13.78 -7.89
CA HIS A 64 -21.77 14.82 -8.85
C HIS A 64 -21.90 16.21 -8.21
N VAL A 65 -21.17 17.17 -8.76
CA VAL A 65 -21.46 18.61 -8.56
C VAL A 65 -22.56 19.01 -9.53
N THR A 66 -23.78 19.12 -9.01
CA THR A 66 -25.01 19.42 -9.75
C THR A 66 -25.39 20.90 -9.70
N ASN A 67 -24.75 21.71 -8.85
CA ASN A 67 -25.07 23.12 -8.70
C ASN A 67 -23.88 24.02 -8.30
N LEU A 68 -23.99 25.31 -8.65
CA LEU A 68 -22.97 26.33 -8.38
C LEU A 68 -23.17 27.07 -7.04
N ASN A 69 -23.93 26.49 -6.10
CA ASN A 69 -24.09 27.08 -4.78
C ASN A 69 -22.79 26.93 -3.96
N ASP A 70 -22.54 27.88 -3.08
CA ASP A 70 -21.41 27.83 -2.13
C ASP A 70 -21.46 26.62 -1.18
N SER A 71 -22.65 26.09 -0.88
CA SER A 71 -22.87 25.01 0.10
C SER A 71 -24.22 24.31 -0.15
N GLY A 72 -24.35 23.09 0.39
CA GLY A 72 -25.51 22.21 0.23
C GLY A 72 -25.16 20.95 -0.57
N GLU A 73 -26.10 20.03 -0.64
CA GLU A 73 -25.99 18.81 -1.47
C GLU A 73 -25.76 19.17 -2.95
N GLY A 74 -24.92 18.40 -3.64
CA GLY A 74 -24.53 18.62 -5.04
C GLY A 74 -23.69 19.88 -5.28
N SER A 75 -23.24 20.59 -4.24
CA SER A 75 -22.31 21.71 -4.37
C SER A 75 -20.87 21.23 -4.26
N PHE A 76 -19.95 21.92 -4.95
CA PHE A 76 -18.51 21.62 -4.89
C PHE A 76 -17.95 21.59 -3.46
N ARG A 77 -18.51 22.40 -2.54
CA ARG A 77 -18.10 22.39 -1.13
C ARG A 77 -18.48 21.09 -0.43
N ASP A 78 -19.68 20.55 -0.67
CA ASP A 78 -20.05 19.26 -0.08
C ASP A 78 -19.23 18.13 -0.71
N ALA A 79 -19.08 18.15 -2.03
CA ALA A 79 -18.30 17.17 -2.78
C ALA A 79 -16.92 16.92 -2.16
N VAL A 80 -16.09 17.96 -2.02
CA VAL A 80 -14.72 17.84 -1.48
C VAL A 80 -14.63 17.78 0.05
N SER A 81 -15.76 17.83 0.78
CA SER A 81 -15.75 17.84 2.25
C SER A 81 -15.44 16.48 2.87
N LYS A 82 -15.60 15.38 2.12
CA LYS A 82 -15.38 14.01 2.59
C LYS A 82 -14.26 13.31 1.81
N SER A 83 -13.65 12.31 2.45
CA SER A 83 -12.65 11.41 1.85
C SER A 83 -13.31 10.33 1.00
N GLY A 84 -12.55 9.72 0.10
CA GLY A 84 -12.99 8.58 -0.72
C GLY A 84 -13.96 8.98 -1.82
N ARG A 85 -13.65 10.06 -2.56
CA ARG A 85 -14.55 10.66 -3.56
C ARG A 85 -13.88 10.97 -4.89
N ILE A 86 -14.55 10.60 -5.98
CA ILE A 86 -14.25 11.01 -7.35
C ILE A 86 -15.30 12.05 -7.76
N VAL A 87 -14.92 13.32 -7.70
CA VAL A 87 -15.81 14.46 -7.92
C VAL A 87 -15.90 14.80 -9.40
N VAL A 88 -17.07 14.58 -9.97
CA VAL A 88 -17.45 14.92 -11.36
C VAL A 88 -18.44 16.08 -11.39
N PHE A 89 -18.70 16.67 -12.56
CA PHE A 89 -19.41 17.94 -12.67
C PHE A 89 -20.50 17.91 -13.76
N ASP A 90 -21.76 18.08 -13.37
CA ASP A 90 -22.88 18.26 -14.31
C ASP A 90 -23.08 19.75 -14.69
N VAL A 91 -22.39 20.66 -14.00
CA VAL A 91 -22.46 22.11 -14.20
C VAL A 91 -21.07 22.75 -14.25
N SER A 92 -20.95 23.85 -15.00
CA SER A 92 -19.74 24.66 -15.08
C SER A 92 -20.05 26.15 -14.93
N GLY A 93 -19.01 26.97 -14.73
CA GLY A 93 -19.15 28.40 -14.48
C GLY A 93 -18.55 28.82 -13.14
N THR A 94 -19.10 29.89 -12.54
CA THR A 94 -18.50 30.52 -11.35
C THR A 94 -19.28 30.20 -10.07
N ILE A 95 -18.55 29.80 -9.02
CA ILE A 95 -19.08 29.67 -7.65
C ILE A 95 -18.60 30.86 -6.81
N GLU A 96 -19.55 31.65 -6.31
CA GLU A 96 -19.26 32.74 -5.36
C GLU A 96 -19.15 32.20 -3.94
N LEU A 97 -17.93 31.99 -3.46
CA LEU A 97 -17.70 31.43 -2.13
C LEU A 97 -18.07 32.42 -1.02
N LYS A 98 -18.49 31.87 0.13
CA LYS A 98 -18.73 32.58 1.40
C LYS A 98 -17.64 32.33 2.44
N GLY A 99 -16.66 31.47 2.11
CA GLY A 99 -15.48 31.15 2.90
C GLY A 99 -14.58 30.19 2.14
N ASN A 100 -13.36 29.94 2.63
CA ASN A 100 -12.41 29.02 1.99
C ASN A 100 -13.04 27.63 1.77
N ILE A 101 -12.74 27.00 0.64
CA ILE A 101 -12.98 25.56 0.46
C ILE A 101 -11.91 24.79 1.25
N LEU A 102 -12.30 23.69 1.88
CA LEU A 102 -11.39 22.79 2.60
C LEU A 102 -11.56 21.40 2.01
N CYS A 103 -10.61 20.98 1.18
CA CYS A 103 -10.59 19.67 0.54
C CYS A 103 -10.08 18.62 1.53
N SER A 104 -10.90 17.61 1.78
CA SER A 104 -10.50 16.39 2.49
C SER A 104 -9.49 15.58 1.69
N GLY A 105 -8.85 14.61 2.35
CA GLY A 105 -7.87 13.72 1.72
C GLY A 105 -8.52 12.55 0.99
N ASN A 106 -7.76 11.84 0.15
CA ASN A 106 -8.25 10.78 -0.74
C ASN A 106 -9.41 11.27 -1.63
N VAL A 107 -9.17 12.35 -2.38
CA VAL A 107 -10.17 12.95 -3.27
C VAL A 107 -9.56 13.14 -4.66
N THR A 108 -10.30 12.75 -5.70
CA THR A 108 -10.05 13.12 -7.09
C THR A 108 -11.06 14.19 -7.49
N VAL A 109 -10.60 15.34 -7.98
CA VAL A 109 -11.45 16.39 -8.55
C VAL A 109 -11.23 16.43 -10.05
N ALA A 110 -12.21 15.90 -10.80
CA ALA A 110 -12.15 15.70 -12.24
C ALA A 110 -12.82 16.87 -13.00
N GLY A 111 -12.27 18.07 -12.90
CA GLY A 111 -12.83 19.28 -13.52
C GLY A 111 -12.99 19.21 -15.05
N GLN A 112 -12.31 18.27 -15.72
CA GLN A 112 -12.49 17.99 -17.14
C GLN A 112 -13.91 17.50 -17.51
N THR A 113 -14.65 16.93 -16.56
CA THR A 113 -16.03 16.44 -16.77
C THR A 113 -17.05 17.56 -16.88
N ALA A 114 -16.75 18.77 -16.39
CA ALA A 114 -17.68 19.88 -16.36
C ALA A 114 -18.06 20.35 -17.78
N PRO A 115 -19.33 20.72 -18.05
CA PRO A 115 -19.78 21.26 -19.34
C PRO A 115 -18.81 22.29 -19.95
N GLY A 116 -18.36 22.03 -21.18
CA GLY A 116 -17.35 22.84 -21.88
C GLY A 116 -15.90 22.48 -21.55
N GLY A 117 -15.63 21.49 -20.69
CA GLY A 117 -14.31 20.89 -20.45
C GLY A 117 -13.29 21.78 -19.73
N SER A 118 -13.75 22.73 -18.91
CA SER A 118 -12.89 23.73 -18.22
C SER A 118 -13.20 23.89 -16.72
N GLY A 119 -13.87 22.91 -16.10
CA GLY A 119 -14.19 22.91 -14.68
C GLY A 119 -15.06 24.10 -14.23
N ILE A 120 -14.89 24.44 -12.96
CA ILE A 120 -15.51 25.62 -12.32
C ILE A 120 -14.46 26.69 -12.00
N THR A 121 -14.93 27.93 -11.82
CA THR A 121 -14.14 29.04 -11.29
C THR A 121 -14.60 29.42 -9.88
N LEU A 122 -13.69 29.35 -8.91
CA LEU A 122 -13.94 29.82 -7.54
C LEU A 122 -13.69 31.32 -7.43
N LYS A 123 -14.61 32.05 -6.79
CA LYS A 123 -14.55 33.50 -6.54
C LYS A 123 -14.61 33.79 -5.03
N ASN A 124 -14.17 34.99 -4.63
CA ASN A 124 -14.14 35.54 -3.26
C ASN A 124 -13.11 34.91 -2.31
N TYR A 125 -13.03 33.59 -2.23
CA TYR A 125 -12.17 32.86 -1.28
C TYR A 125 -11.32 31.78 -1.97
N LYS A 126 -10.42 31.15 -1.21
CA LYS A 126 -9.39 30.25 -1.75
C LYS A 126 -9.77 28.77 -1.73
N MET A 127 -9.11 27.99 -2.60
CA MET A 127 -9.03 26.55 -2.50
C MET A 127 -8.03 26.17 -1.41
N GLY A 128 -8.45 25.37 -0.43
CA GLY A 128 -7.65 24.98 0.73
C GLY A 128 -7.45 23.47 0.81
N MET A 129 -6.21 23.01 0.96
CA MET A 129 -5.90 21.60 1.21
C MET A 129 -5.88 21.33 2.72
N SER A 130 -6.86 20.54 3.19
CA SER A 130 -7.01 20.10 4.59
C SER A 130 -6.74 18.61 4.81
N GLY A 131 -6.64 17.82 3.73
CA GLY A 131 -6.12 16.46 3.74
C GLY A 131 -4.91 16.27 2.83
N ASP A 132 -4.44 15.04 2.76
CA ASP A 132 -3.33 14.55 1.94
C ASP A 132 -3.89 13.52 0.92
N ASN A 133 -3.11 13.10 -0.08
CA ASN A 133 -3.56 12.23 -1.19
C ASN A 133 -4.72 12.83 -2.01
N ILE A 134 -4.45 13.92 -2.73
CA ILE A 134 -5.44 14.63 -3.54
C ILE A 134 -4.98 14.72 -5.00
N ILE A 135 -5.85 14.33 -5.93
CA ILE A 135 -5.72 14.62 -7.36
C ILE A 135 -6.68 15.76 -7.66
N CYS A 136 -6.22 16.89 -8.19
CA CYS A 136 -7.09 18.01 -8.55
C CYS A 136 -6.76 18.52 -9.96
N ARG A 137 -7.74 18.45 -10.87
CA ARG A 137 -7.53 18.75 -12.30
C ARG A 137 -8.55 19.77 -12.83
N TYR A 138 -8.10 20.68 -13.70
CA TYR A 138 -8.93 21.63 -14.46
C TYR A 138 -9.79 22.62 -13.63
N ILE A 139 -9.47 22.86 -12.36
CA ILE A 139 -10.16 23.86 -11.52
C ILE A 139 -9.50 25.23 -11.65
N SER A 140 -10.30 26.30 -11.74
CA SER A 140 -9.81 27.68 -11.60
C SER A 140 -10.14 28.24 -10.22
N SER A 141 -9.16 28.88 -9.58
CA SER A 141 -9.35 29.64 -8.35
C SER A 141 -8.93 31.08 -8.58
N ARG A 142 -9.92 31.98 -8.55
CA ARG A 142 -9.78 33.41 -8.85
C ARG A 142 -10.55 34.28 -7.84
N PRO A 143 -10.07 34.38 -6.58
CA PRO A 143 -10.76 35.05 -5.48
C PRO A 143 -11.15 36.50 -5.78
N GLY A 144 -10.24 37.28 -6.39
CA GLY A 144 -10.35 38.72 -6.50
C GLY A 144 -10.24 39.45 -5.15
N PRO A 145 -10.33 40.78 -5.15
CA PRO A 145 -10.27 41.61 -3.94
C PRO A 145 -11.60 41.62 -3.15
N TYR A 146 -12.69 41.12 -3.74
CA TYR A 146 -14.08 41.43 -3.33
C TYR A 146 -14.45 40.94 -1.92
N ALA A 147 -13.81 39.88 -1.45
CA ALA A 147 -13.90 39.37 -0.07
C ALA A 147 -12.51 39.15 0.54
N ALA A 148 -11.51 39.87 0.04
CA ALA A 148 -10.16 39.82 0.57
C ALA A 148 -10.07 40.54 1.91
N THR A 149 -9.18 40.06 2.78
CA THR A 149 -8.77 40.84 3.95
C THR A 149 -7.84 41.98 3.50
N ASP A 150 -7.59 42.97 4.36
CA ASP A 150 -6.52 43.94 4.16
C ASP A 150 -5.14 43.28 3.95
N SER A 151 -4.97 42.02 4.34
CA SER A 151 -3.75 41.23 4.10
C SER A 151 -3.81 40.41 2.81
N GLY A 152 -4.80 40.66 1.95
CA GLY A 152 -5.06 39.91 0.72
C GLY A 152 -5.80 38.59 0.96
N ASN A 153 -6.01 37.87 -0.14
CA ASN A 153 -6.40 36.45 -0.21
C ASN A 153 -5.50 35.77 -1.25
N ASP A 154 -5.09 34.52 -1.00
CA ASP A 154 -4.44 33.63 -1.97
C ASP A 154 -5.48 32.90 -2.85
N ALA A 155 -5.09 32.35 -4.00
CA ALA A 155 -5.96 31.45 -4.78
C ALA A 155 -5.92 30.01 -4.26
N TRP A 156 -4.76 29.55 -3.83
CA TRP A 156 -4.53 28.19 -3.33
C TRP A 156 -3.71 28.22 -2.04
N GLY A 157 -4.01 27.34 -1.09
CA GLY A 157 -3.18 27.15 0.10
C GLY A 157 -3.64 25.97 0.94
N GLY A 158 -3.23 25.91 2.20
CA GLY A 158 -3.63 24.83 3.10
C GLY A 158 -2.58 24.50 4.17
N ALA A 159 -2.97 23.63 5.10
CA ALA A 159 -2.10 23.10 6.14
C ALA A 159 -1.54 21.70 5.81
N LYS A 160 -2.15 21.03 4.81
CA LYS A 160 -1.84 19.66 4.35
C LYS A 160 -1.49 19.65 2.85
N GLY A 161 -1.72 18.55 2.15
CA GLY A 161 -1.52 18.41 0.71
C GLY A 161 -0.30 17.59 0.31
N SER A 162 0.13 16.66 1.18
CA SER A 162 1.17 15.68 0.87
C SER A 162 0.67 14.63 -0.12
N ASN A 163 1.55 13.94 -0.83
CA ASN A 163 1.23 12.88 -1.80
C ASN A 163 0.15 13.32 -2.81
N SER A 164 0.23 14.54 -3.34
CA SER A 164 -0.88 15.18 -4.07
C SER A 164 -0.43 15.79 -5.41
N ILE A 165 -1.32 15.83 -6.40
CA ILE A 165 -1.05 16.39 -7.72
C ILE A 165 -2.13 17.37 -8.17
N ILE A 166 -1.69 18.56 -8.57
CA ILE A 166 -2.50 19.65 -9.10
C ILE A 166 -2.10 19.83 -10.56
N ASP A 167 -3.00 19.50 -11.48
CA ASP A 167 -2.73 19.43 -12.93
C ASP A 167 -3.73 20.30 -13.70
N HIS A 168 -3.26 21.00 -14.74
CA HIS A 168 -4.11 21.85 -15.58
C HIS A 168 -5.01 22.85 -14.82
N CYS A 169 -4.59 23.31 -13.64
CA CYS A 169 -5.37 24.25 -12.84
C CYS A 169 -5.02 25.71 -13.18
N SER A 170 -5.90 26.64 -12.79
CA SER A 170 -5.78 28.07 -13.12
C SER A 170 -5.92 28.93 -11.87
N MET A 171 -4.78 29.25 -11.26
CA MET A 171 -4.66 30.04 -10.03
C MET A 171 -4.29 31.47 -10.40
N GLY A 172 -5.19 32.42 -10.16
CA GLY A 172 -4.99 33.78 -10.64
C GLY A 172 -5.86 34.82 -9.92
N TRP A 173 -5.73 36.08 -10.30
CA TRP A 173 -6.56 37.19 -9.83
C TRP A 173 -6.60 37.33 -8.30
N THR A 174 -5.46 37.15 -7.64
CA THR A 174 -5.32 37.24 -6.17
C THR A 174 -4.59 38.50 -5.74
N THR A 175 -4.76 38.87 -4.47
CA THR A 175 -4.19 40.07 -3.85
C THR A 175 -3.05 39.80 -2.85
N ASP A 176 -2.71 38.53 -2.56
CA ASP A 176 -1.38 38.14 -2.03
C ASP A 176 -0.73 37.11 -2.97
N GLU A 177 -0.79 35.80 -2.70
CA GLU A 177 -0.17 34.76 -3.54
C GLU A 177 -1.14 34.05 -4.53
N GLN A 178 -0.67 33.60 -5.70
CA GLN A 178 -1.43 32.66 -6.54
C GLN A 178 -1.37 31.25 -5.92
N TRP A 179 -0.20 30.87 -5.40
CA TRP A 179 0.04 29.61 -4.71
C TRP A 179 0.67 29.84 -3.33
N GLY A 180 -0.05 29.50 -2.26
CA GLY A 180 0.31 29.67 -0.85
C GLY A 180 0.38 28.35 -0.07
N LEU A 181 0.70 27.22 -0.71
CA LEU A 181 0.83 25.92 -0.02
C LEU A 181 2.23 25.79 0.64
N TYR A 182 2.53 26.62 1.64
CA TYR A 182 3.86 26.72 2.25
C TYR A 182 4.03 25.97 3.60
N SER A 183 3.13 25.04 3.89
CA SER A 183 3.10 24.24 5.14
C SER A 183 4.10 23.06 5.12
N ASN A 184 3.97 22.12 6.06
CA ASN A 184 4.77 20.89 6.11
C ASN A 184 4.09 19.78 5.29
N ASN A 185 4.33 19.78 3.99
CA ASN A 185 3.70 18.89 3.00
C ASN A 185 4.74 18.39 1.99
N THR A 186 4.81 17.07 1.82
CA THR A 186 5.84 16.41 1.00
C THR A 186 5.21 15.60 -0.12
N ASN A 187 5.99 15.34 -1.16
CA ASN A 187 5.61 14.55 -2.33
C ASN A 187 4.40 15.16 -3.05
N TYR A 188 4.52 16.42 -3.50
CA TYR A 188 3.44 17.05 -4.27
C TYR A 188 3.93 17.67 -5.58
N THR A 189 3.05 17.64 -6.59
CA THR A 189 3.30 18.21 -7.92
C THR A 189 2.27 19.30 -8.24
N VAL A 190 2.75 20.40 -8.82
CA VAL A 190 1.93 21.33 -9.61
C VAL A 190 2.42 21.27 -11.05
N GLN A 191 1.58 20.84 -11.98
CA GLN A 191 1.96 20.70 -13.38
C GLN A 191 0.95 21.28 -14.37
N TYR A 192 1.44 21.66 -15.55
CA TYR A 192 0.63 22.20 -16.66
C TYR A 192 -0.39 23.28 -16.24
N SER A 193 -0.11 24.03 -15.17
CA SER A 193 -1.06 24.97 -14.57
C SER A 193 -0.69 26.42 -14.89
N VAL A 194 -1.69 27.31 -14.86
CA VAL A 194 -1.50 28.76 -15.00
C VAL A 194 -1.48 29.39 -13.61
N LEU A 195 -0.42 30.15 -13.31
CA LEU A 195 -0.22 30.87 -12.06
C LEU A 195 -0.13 32.38 -12.35
N GLY A 196 -1.30 32.98 -12.59
CA GLY A 196 -1.49 34.39 -12.91
C GLY A 196 -2.76 34.70 -13.74
N PRO A 197 -2.94 35.95 -14.20
CA PRO A 197 -2.23 37.15 -13.72
C PRO A 197 -2.68 37.49 -12.29
N ALA A 198 -1.83 38.14 -11.49
CA ALA A 198 -2.22 38.62 -10.17
C ALA A 198 -3.09 39.91 -10.24
N ASP A 199 -3.93 40.15 -9.23
CA ASP A 199 -4.47 41.49 -8.94
C ASP A 199 -3.43 42.27 -8.12
N SER A 200 -2.41 42.76 -8.83
CA SER A 200 -1.23 43.43 -8.27
C SER A 200 -1.54 44.74 -7.54
N TRP A 201 -2.74 45.29 -7.73
CA TRP A 201 -3.18 46.57 -7.20
C TRP A 201 -4.67 46.51 -6.84
N GLY A 202 -4.99 45.72 -5.82
CA GLY A 202 -6.36 45.44 -5.37
C GLY A 202 -6.66 45.79 -3.90
N GLY A 203 -5.89 46.70 -3.28
CA GLY A 203 -6.16 47.18 -1.91
C GLY A 203 -5.42 46.46 -0.78
N HIS A 204 -4.42 45.63 -1.08
CA HIS A 204 -3.60 44.98 -0.06
C HIS A 204 -2.78 46.01 0.77
N LYS A 205 -2.75 45.87 2.10
CA LYS A 205 -2.20 46.84 3.08
C LYS A 205 -0.72 47.20 2.97
N LYS A 206 0.06 46.43 2.20
CA LYS A 206 1.48 46.73 1.92
C LYS A 206 1.66 47.50 0.59
N GLY A 207 0.58 48.05 0.02
CA GLY A 207 0.57 48.65 -1.30
C GLY A 207 0.59 47.58 -2.39
N LEU A 208 1.32 47.84 -3.48
CA LEU A 208 1.49 46.92 -4.62
C LEU A 208 1.82 45.48 -4.14
N HIS A 209 0.93 44.54 -4.45
CA HIS A 209 1.00 43.14 -4.06
C HIS A 209 0.26 42.27 -5.06
N GLY A 210 0.96 41.29 -5.62
CA GLY A 210 0.43 40.34 -6.59
C GLY A 210 1.51 39.34 -6.92
N PHE A 211 1.56 38.26 -6.14
CA PHE A 211 2.71 37.38 -6.06
C PHE A 211 2.40 35.98 -6.58
N GLY A 212 3.41 35.33 -7.18
CA GLY A 212 3.25 34.00 -7.77
C GLY A 212 3.08 32.90 -6.73
N ILE A 213 4.21 32.40 -6.23
CA ILE A 213 4.33 31.12 -5.53
C ILE A 213 5.12 31.32 -4.23
N MET A 214 4.56 30.81 -3.12
CA MET A 214 5.27 30.51 -1.88
C MET A 214 5.40 28.99 -1.75
N MET A 215 6.64 28.47 -1.75
CA MET A 215 6.92 27.03 -1.65
C MET A 215 6.94 26.54 -0.20
N GLY A 216 6.48 25.30 0.01
CA GLY A 216 6.42 24.62 1.29
C GLY A 216 7.65 23.79 1.65
N LYS A 217 7.54 23.09 2.77
CA LYS A 217 8.56 22.17 3.30
C LYS A 217 8.17 20.74 2.90
N GLY A 218 8.99 20.13 2.05
CA GLY A 218 8.87 18.73 1.62
C GLY A 218 9.43 18.56 0.22
N ASP A 219 9.47 17.33 -0.28
CA ASP A 219 9.85 17.08 -1.67
C ASP A 219 8.73 17.55 -2.60
N LEU A 220 9.04 18.41 -3.57
CA LEU A 220 8.02 19.09 -4.38
C LEU A 220 8.44 19.24 -5.84
N THR A 221 7.46 19.31 -6.74
CA THR A 221 7.68 19.49 -8.17
C THR A 221 6.77 20.57 -8.74
N PHE A 222 7.36 21.49 -9.49
CA PHE A 222 6.67 22.43 -10.37
C PHE A 222 7.17 22.20 -11.79
N ASP A 223 6.34 21.60 -12.63
CA ASP A 223 6.70 21.17 -13.99
C ASP A 223 5.76 21.73 -15.06
N HIS A 224 6.30 22.22 -16.19
CA HIS A 224 5.49 22.71 -17.32
C HIS A 224 4.41 23.79 -16.98
N ASN A 225 4.61 24.61 -15.95
CA ASN A 225 3.62 25.66 -15.59
C ASN A 225 3.86 26.99 -16.32
N LEU A 226 2.77 27.74 -16.55
CA LEU A 226 2.82 29.14 -17.01
C LEU A 226 2.62 30.10 -15.82
N ILE A 227 3.73 30.69 -15.36
CA ILE A 227 3.75 31.67 -14.26
C ILE A 227 3.84 33.06 -14.90
N ILE A 228 2.86 33.92 -14.67
CA ILE A 228 2.62 35.08 -15.55
C ILE A 228 2.09 36.31 -14.83
N HIS A 229 2.55 37.51 -15.21
CA HIS A 229 1.99 38.81 -14.79
C HIS A 229 1.90 38.95 -13.25
N ASN A 230 2.94 38.50 -12.56
CA ASN A 230 3.09 38.57 -11.10
C ASN A 230 4.26 39.52 -10.76
N VAL A 231 4.03 40.55 -9.94
CA VAL A 231 5.08 41.55 -9.65
C VAL A 231 6.33 40.99 -8.94
N SER A 232 6.17 39.86 -8.22
CA SER A 232 7.26 39.16 -7.50
C SER A 232 6.91 37.71 -7.14
N ARG A 233 7.87 37.02 -6.49
CA ARG A 233 7.78 35.64 -5.97
C ARG A 233 7.40 34.62 -7.04
N ASN A 234 8.27 34.44 -8.04
CA ASN A 234 8.07 33.48 -9.13
C ASN A 234 9.15 32.37 -9.09
N PHE A 235 9.47 31.74 -7.96
CA PHE A 235 8.75 31.55 -6.69
C PHE A 235 9.46 32.23 -5.49
N ARG A 236 8.99 32.01 -4.25
CA ARG A 236 9.75 32.33 -3.04
C ARG A 236 9.78 31.19 -2.03
N GLY A 237 10.96 30.99 -1.42
CA GLY A 237 11.18 30.01 -0.35
C GLY A 237 11.61 30.59 0.99
N LYS A 238 11.30 29.86 2.08
CA LYS A 238 11.91 30.00 3.42
C LYS A 238 12.05 28.65 4.13
N VAL A 239 12.40 27.59 3.41
CA VAL A 239 12.49 26.23 3.95
C VAL A 239 13.79 26.08 4.74
N PRO A 240 13.76 25.61 6.01
CA PRO A 240 14.96 25.44 6.81
C PRO A 240 15.65 24.08 6.61
N ASP A 241 15.00 23.13 5.96
CA ASP A 241 15.43 21.74 5.75
C ASP A 241 16.07 21.51 4.36
N GLN A 242 16.38 20.25 4.01
CA GLN A 242 17.16 19.85 2.83
C GLN A 242 16.36 19.02 1.79
N TYR A 243 15.02 19.12 1.78
CA TYR A 243 14.17 18.44 0.79
C TYR A 243 14.45 18.92 -0.65
N THR A 244 14.14 18.08 -1.63
CA THR A 244 14.33 18.36 -3.05
C THR A 244 13.11 19.05 -3.65
N ALA A 245 13.35 20.20 -4.26
CA ALA A 245 12.40 20.95 -5.05
C ALA A 245 12.80 20.92 -6.52
N ASP A 246 12.01 20.21 -7.33
CA ASP A 246 12.06 20.30 -8.78
C ASP A 246 11.32 21.55 -9.24
N PHE A 247 12.01 22.40 -9.99
CA PHE A 247 11.43 23.51 -10.73
C PHE A 247 11.90 23.39 -12.18
N THR A 248 11.11 22.65 -12.97
CA THR A 248 11.47 22.15 -14.29
C THR A 248 10.56 22.69 -15.38
N ASN A 249 11.13 23.03 -16.53
CA ASN A 249 10.37 23.31 -17.76
C ASN A 249 9.31 24.43 -17.73
N ASN A 250 9.20 25.20 -16.64
CA ASN A 250 8.21 26.26 -16.47
C ASN A 250 8.52 27.49 -17.33
N ILE A 251 7.48 28.28 -17.63
CA ILE A 251 7.60 29.65 -18.13
C ILE A 251 7.38 30.63 -16.98
N ILE A 252 8.28 31.61 -16.84
CA ILE A 252 8.06 32.82 -16.03
C ILE A 252 8.01 34.01 -16.99
N TYR A 253 6.83 34.62 -17.16
CA TYR A 253 6.60 35.74 -18.08
C TYR A 253 6.15 37.01 -17.35
N ASP A 254 6.75 38.14 -17.74
CA ASP A 254 6.43 39.50 -17.32
C ASP A 254 6.27 39.70 -15.81
N TRP A 255 7.36 39.47 -15.08
CA TRP A 255 7.45 39.85 -13.66
C TRP A 255 7.73 41.35 -13.52
N GLY A 256 7.41 41.95 -12.37
CA GLY A 256 7.63 43.39 -12.12
C GLY A 256 9.09 43.74 -11.77
N TYR A 257 9.54 43.27 -10.60
CA TYR A 257 10.88 43.60 -10.08
C TYR A 257 11.75 42.41 -9.67
N GLN A 258 11.17 41.21 -9.48
CA GLN A 258 11.90 40.03 -9.02
C GLN A 258 11.27 38.74 -9.55
N THR A 259 12.10 37.78 -9.94
CA THR A 259 11.72 36.41 -10.30
C THR A 259 11.68 35.53 -9.05
N ALA A 260 12.58 34.55 -8.90
CA ALA A 260 12.63 33.65 -7.76
C ALA A 260 13.65 34.10 -6.68
N TYR A 261 13.32 33.89 -5.41
CA TYR A 261 14.21 34.28 -4.30
C TYR A 261 14.00 33.52 -2.99
N GLY A 262 15.00 33.56 -2.10
CA GLY A 262 14.97 32.93 -0.78
C GLY A 262 15.67 31.57 -0.74
N THR A 263 15.18 30.64 0.09
CA THR A 263 15.78 29.30 0.33
C THR A 263 14.71 28.20 0.34
N ILE A 264 14.94 27.07 -0.35
CA ILE A 264 13.98 25.93 -0.44
C ILE A 264 14.59 24.53 -0.18
N GLY A 265 15.75 24.42 0.47
CA GLY A 265 16.46 23.14 0.58
C GLY A 265 17.32 22.82 -0.64
N HIS A 266 16.99 21.79 -1.42
CA HIS A 266 17.77 21.38 -2.58
C HIS A 266 16.99 21.65 -3.87
N LEU A 267 17.40 22.65 -4.64
CA LEU A 267 16.69 23.10 -5.84
C LEU A 267 17.30 22.50 -7.11
N ASN A 268 16.49 21.78 -7.88
CA ASN A 268 16.74 21.51 -9.29
C ASN A 268 16.04 22.59 -10.14
N TYR A 269 16.79 23.59 -10.61
CA TYR A 269 16.28 24.65 -11.49
C TYR A 269 16.68 24.34 -12.94
N VAL A 270 15.85 23.58 -13.67
CA VAL A 270 16.25 22.95 -14.94
C VAL A 270 15.32 23.32 -16.09
N ASN A 271 15.91 23.74 -17.21
CA ASN A 271 15.21 23.95 -18.49
C ASN A 271 13.98 24.89 -18.45
N ASN A 272 13.94 25.86 -17.53
CA ASN A 272 12.89 26.89 -17.49
C ASN A 272 13.13 28.00 -18.52
N THR A 273 12.06 28.67 -18.95
CA THR A 273 12.13 29.90 -19.77
C THR A 273 11.65 31.11 -18.99
N LEU A 274 12.55 32.06 -18.73
CA LEU A 274 12.16 33.41 -18.34
C LEU A 274 11.96 34.26 -19.59
N LYS A 275 10.92 35.08 -19.62
CA LYS A 275 10.72 36.08 -20.68
C LYS A 275 10.30 37.42 -20.08
N ALA A 276 11.13 38.44 -20.25
CA ALA A 276 10.85 39.79 -19.78
C ALA A 276 9.70 40.39 -20.61
N GLY A 277 8.70 40.96 -19.94
CA GLY A 277 7.56 41.62 -20.58
C GLY A 277 7.55 43.13 -20.32
N SER A 278 6.40 43.76 -20.43
CA SER A 278 6.32 45.23 -20.33
C SER A 278 6.53 45.74 -18.90
N SER A 279 6.05 45.01 -17.88
CA SER A 279 6.21 45.32 -16.46
C SER A 279 7.62 45.06 -15.92
N THR A 280 8.42 44.23 -16.60
CA THR A 280 9.78 43.88 -16.15
C THR A 280 10.76 45.05 -16.13
N THR A 281 11.32 45.36 -14.96
CA THR A 281 12.31 46.45 -14.78
C THR A 281 13.61 46.03 -14.10
N GLY A 282 13.69 44.79 -13.61
CA GLY A 282 14.84 44.27 -12.87
C GLY A 282 14.67 42.77 -12.61
N GLY A 283 15.47 42.19 -11.71
CA GLY A 283 15.32 40.77 -11.33
C GLY A 283 15.73 39.77 -12.42
N TYR A 284 16.71 40.12 -13.27
CA TYR A 284 17.25 39.25 -14.33
C TYR A 284 18.17 38.14 -13.77
N HIS A 285 17.59 37.24 -12.98
CA HIS A 285 18.27 36.09 -12.38
C HIS A 285 17.31 34.89 -12.34
N TRP A 286 17.87 33.69 -12.24
CA TRP A 286 17.12 32.47 -11.96
C TRP A 286 16.70 32.42 -10.50
N MET A 287 17.60 32.87 -9.61
CA MET A 287 17.46 32.80 -8.16
C MET A 287 18.29 33.90 -7.50
N TYR A 288 17.68 34.62 -6.56
CA TYR A 288 18.34 35.56 -5.65
C TYR A 288 18.21 35.07 -4.20
N VAL A 289 19.30 34.55 -3.64
CA VAL A 289 19.32 34.00 -2.29
C VAL A 289 19.54 35.14 -1.28
N ASP A 290 18.45 35.56 -0.64
CA ASP A 290 18.42 36.69 0.32
C ASP A 290 18.02 36.29 1.74
N SER A 291 17.59 35.04 1.91
CA SER A 291 17.02 34.50 3.14
C SER A 291 18.10 34.06 4.12
N THR A 292 17.98 34.49 5.37
CA THR A 292 18.81 34.04 6.49
C THR A 292 18.29 32.75 7.15
N THR A 293 17.20 32.17 6.62
CA THR A 293 16.65 30.89 7.09
C THR A 293 17.51 29.73 6.60
N LYS A 294 18.43 29.27 7.47
CA LYS A 294 19.34 28.12 7.27
C LYS A 294 20.01 28.10 5.88
N PRO A 295 20.63 29.20 5.40
CA PRO A 295 21.10 29.30 4.02
C PRO A 295 22.16 28.25 3.66
N GLN A 296 22.90 27.71 4.62
CA GLN A 296 23.84 26.60 4.41
C GLN A 296 23.19 25.28 3.97
N ASN A 297 21.89 25.10 4.23
CA ASN A 297 21.12 23.96 3.75
C ASN A 297 20.66 24.15 2.30
N PHE A 298 20.75 25.38 1.77
CA PHE A 298 20.33 25.65 0.41
C PHE A 298 21.40 25.21 -0.60
N LYS A 299 21.01 24.37 -1.57
CA LYS A 299 21.85 23.93 -2.68
C LYS A 299 21.06 24.04 -3.98
N VAL A 300 21.77 24.24 -5.09
CA VAL A 300 21.17 24.48 -6.41
C VAL A 300 21.93 23.70 -7.48
N TYR A 301 21.20 22.84 -8.18
CA TYR A 301 21.55 22.36 -9.51
C TYR A 301 20.84 23.25 -10.53
N CYS A 302 21.57 23.89 -11.43
CA CYS A 302 21.03 24.87 -12.40
C CYS A 302 21.55 24.57 -13.80
N ALA A 303 20.66 24.18 -14.72
CA ALA A 303 21.05 23.73 -16.06
C ALA A 303 20.00 24.08 -17.13
N GLY A 304 20.48 24.46 -18.32
CA GLY A 304 19.68 24.57 -19.55
C GLY A 304 18.54 25.61 -19.59
N ASN A 305 18.41 26.46 -18.56
CA ASN A 305 17.43 27.54 -18.53
C ASN A 305 17.79 28.64 -19.55
N ARG A 306 16.78 29.38 -20.03
CA ARG A 306 16.96 30.51 -20.94
C ARG A 306 16.19 31.75 -20.48
N LEU A 307 16.75 32.94 -20.74
CA LEU A 307 16.09 34.21 -20.49
C LEU A 307 16.00 35.00 -21.79
N ILE A 308 14.77 35.38 -22.16
CA ILE A 308 14.43 36.18 -23.33
C ILE A 308 14.18 37.63 -22.87
N ASN A 309 14.90 38.57 -23.47
CA ASN A 309 14.74 40.01 -23.26
C ASN A 309 13.46 40.55 -23.92
N LYS A 310 13.07 41.79 -23.58
CA LYS A 310 11.89 42.45 -24.17
C LYS A 310 11.95 42.61 -25.69
N ASP A 311 13.15 42.66 -26.27
CA ASP A 311 13.39 42.73 -27.71
C ASP A 311 13.44 41.36 -28.41
N GLY A 312 13.21 40.28 -27.66
CA GLY A 312 13.29 38.90 -28.15
C GLY A 312 14.69 38.29 -28.18
N SER A 313 15.75 39.05 -27.85
CA SER A 313 17.11 38.52 -27.76
C SER A 313 17.32 37.63 -26.53
N LEU A 314 18.29 36.71 -26.58
CA LEU A 314 18.69 35.95 -25.40
C LEU A 314 19.59 36.79 -24.49
N HIS A 315 19.26 36.85 -23.20
CA HIS A 315 20.09 37.49 -22.19
C HIS A 315 21.33 36.65 -21.89
N SER A 316 22.44 37.31 -21.53
CA SER A 316 23.77 36.71 -21.36
C SER A 316 23.81 35.52 -20.38
N ILE A 317 23.00 35.55 -19.32
CA ILE A 317 22.90 34.46 -18.34
C ILE A 317 22.40 33.12 -18.94
N THR A 318 21.82 33.13 -20.14
CA THR A 318 21.49 31.90 -20.88
C THR A 318 22.75 31.12 -21.24
N ASN A 319 23.84 31.82 -21.58
CA ASN A 319 25.10 31.22 -22.03
C ASN A 319 25.96 30.67 -20.87
N ASP A 320 25.77 31.20 -19.67
CA ASP A 320 26.31 30.67 -18.41
C ASP A 320 25.16 30.66 -17.39
N ASN A 321 24.49 29.50 -17.28
CA ASN A 321 23.39 29.33 -16.35
C ASN A 321 23.79 29.58 -14.89
N TRP A 322 25.04 29.33 -14.50
CA TRP A 322 25.46 29.62 -13.13
C TRP A 322 25.56 31.13 -12.87
N SER A 323 25.92 31.94 -13.86
CA SER A 323 25.95 33.42 -13.73
C SER A 323 24.62 34.00 -13.23
N GLY A 324 23.48 33.41 -13.63
CA GLY A 324 22.13 33.82 -13.22
C GLY A 324 21.73 33.46 -11.79
N VAL A 325 22.57 32.79 -10.99
CA VAL A 325 22.37 32.60 -9.55
C VAL A 325 23.06 33.72 -8.77
N THR A 326 22.35 34.41 -7.90
CA THR A 326 22.87 35.52 -7.09
C THR A 326 22.68 35.25 -5.61
N VAL A 327 23.63 35.67 -4.77
CA VAL A 327 23.56 35.56 -3.31
C VAL A 327 23.72 36.97 -2.73
N LYS A 328 22.91 37.31 -1.72
CA LYS A 328 23.01 38.57 -1.00
C LYS A 328 24.22 38.53 -0.05
N ASP A 329 24.95 39.63 0.03
CA ASP A 329 26.03 39.80 1.01
C ASP A 329 25.53 39.64 2.46
N ASP A 330 26.47 39.31 3.37
CA ASP A 330 26.27 39.20 4.82
C ASP A 330 25.25 38.16 5.31
N ILE A 331 24.78 37.22 4.47
CA ILE A 331 23.89 36.12 4.90
C ILE A 331 24.62 34.85 5.37
N GLY A 332 25.96 34.86 5.40
CA GLY A 332 26.78 33.77 5.96
C GLY A 332 27.08 32.60 5.00
N ILE A 333 26.76 32.75 3.71
CA ILE A 333 27.16 31.84 2.63
C ILE A 333 27.64 32.64 1.41
N SER A 334 28.41 32.00 0.54
CA SER A 334 28.77 32.49 -0.79
C SER A 334 28.01 31.74 -1.88
N LYS A 335 28.12 32.23 -3.12
CA LYS A 335 27.62 31.52 -4.31
C LYS A 335 28.25 30.12 -4.46
N ASN A 336 29.51 29.93 -4.09
CA ASN A 336 30.18 28.63 -4.20
C ASN A 336 29.59 27.59 -3.24
N ASP A 337 29.06 28.02 -2.09
CA ASP A 337 28.43 27.13 -1.12
C ASP A 337 27.09 26.55 -1.62
N LEU A 338 26.47 27.16 -2.63
CA LEU A 338 25.21 26.70 -3.22
C LEU A 338 25.38 25.62 -4.29
N TYR A 339 26.54 25.54 -4.94
CA TYR A 339 26.68 24.79 -6.19
C TYR A 339 26.52 23.28 -6.01
N SER A 340 25.75 22.66 -6.91
CA SER A 340 25.77 21.21 -7.16
C SER A 340 26.11 20.92 -8.62
N ALA A 341 26.93 19.91 -8.85
CA ALA A 341 27.29 19.43 -10.19
C ALA A 341 26.25 18.44 -10.78
N SER A 342 25.36 17.90 -9.95
CA SER A 342 24.33 16.92 -10.32
C SER A 342 22.97 17.31 -9.76
N SER A 343 21.91 16.83 -10.40
CA SER A 343 20.54 16.92 -9.90
C SER A 343 20.41 16.20 -8.55
N PHE A 344 19.47 16.68 -7.74
CA PHE A 344 19.03 16.04 -6.50
C PHE A 344 17.90 15.05 -6.81
N PRO A 345 17.84 13.89 -6.16
CA PRO A 345 16.73 12.96 -6.33
C PRO A 345 15.49 13.40 -5.55
N ILE A 346 14.32 12.98 -6.03
CA ILE A 346 13.12 12.81 -5.22
C ILE A 346 12.86 11.30 -5.23
N ASN A 347 12.92 10.64 -4.07
CA ASN A 347 12.80 9.18 -4.00
C ASN A 347 11.45 8.80 -3.39
N ILE A 348 10.63 8.07 -4.14
CA ILE A 348 9.40 7.43 -3.63
C ILE A 348 9.53 5.93 -3.84
N ASP A 349 9.43 5.17 -2.75
CA ASP A 349 9.49 3.69 -2.72
C ASP A 349 10.66 3.08 -3.55
N GLY A 350 11.82 3.74 -3.51
CA GLY A 350 13.05 3.32 -4.19
C GLY A 350 13.22 3.84 -5.62
N GLU A 351 12.20 4.43 -6.23
CA GLU A 351 12.29 5.10 -7.54
C GLU A 351 12.69 6.57 -7.37
N ASN A 352 13.72 7.01 -8.11
CA ASN A 352 14.01 8.43 -8.27
C ASN A 352 13.07 9.03 -9.33
N ILE A 353 11.99 9.65 -8.86
CA ILE A 353 10.94 10.29 -9.65
C ILE A 353 11.23 11.77 -9.98
N SER A 354 12.45 12.28 -9.71
CA SER A 354 12.79 13.67 -10.01
C SER A 354 12.75 13.96 -11.52
N THR A 355 11.90 14.93 -11.86
CA THR A 355 11.70 15.50 -13.20
C THR A 355 12.96 16.16 -13.75
N ALA A 356 13.93 16.53 -12.91
CA ALA A 356 15.21 17.08 -13.35
C ALA A 356 15.98 16.14 -14.30
N ASN A 357 15.69 14.83 -14.25
CA ASN A 357 16.33 13.80 -15.07
C ASN A 357 15.54 13.47 -16.37
N THR A 358 14.27 13.89 -16.45
CA THR A 358 13.37 13.68 -17.60
C THR A 358 12.98 14.98 -18.31
N ALA A 359 13.42 16.13 -17.80
CA ALA A 359 13.08 17.46 -18.29
C ALA A 359 13.43 17.66 -19.77
N GLU A 360 12.46 18.16 -20.53
CA GLU A 360 12.64 18.57 -21.92
C GLU A 360 13.59 19.77 -22.03
N SER A 361 14.08 20.10 -23.23
CA SER A 361 14.81 21.37 -23.41
C SER A 361 13.89 22.58 -23.15
N ALA A 362 14.44 23.70 -22.63
CA ALA A 362 13.67 24.93 -22.41
C ALA A 362 13.02 25.52 -23.68
N ALA A 363 13.48 25.10 -24.85
CA ALA A 363 12.88 25.45 -26.12
C ALA A 363 11.61 24.63 -26.40
N ALA A 364 11.70 23.30 -26.28
CA ALA A 364 10.57 22.40 -26.49
C ALA A 364 9.47 22.61 -25.43
N SER A 365 9.83 22.66 -24.15
CA SER A 365 8.84 22.83 -23.09
C SER A 365 8.10 24.16 -23.18
N TYR A 366 8.72 25.23 -23.68
CA TYR A 366 8.02 26.50 -23.88
C TYR A 366 6.84 26.35 -24.85
N ASP A 367 7.03 25.65 -25.96
CA ASP A 367 5.95 25.41 -26.91
C ASP A 367 4.88 24.50 -26.30
N HIS A 368 5.25 23.51 -25.47
CA HIS A 368 4.30 22.69 -24.70
C HIS A 368 3.53 23.51 -23.65
N VAL A 369 4.18 24.30 -22.80
CA VAL A 369 3.51 25.12 -21.78
C VAL A 369 2.53 26.12 -22.42
N ILE A 370 2.93 26.81 -23.50
CA ILE A 370 2.02 27.70 -24.24
C ILE A 370 0.84 26.90 -24.84
N SER A 371 1.12 25.71 -25.41
CA SER A 371 0.12 24.90 -26.10
C SER A 371 -0.80 24.14 -25.16
N PHE A 372 -0.42 23.86 -23.91
CA PHE A 372 -1.14 22.91 -23.04
C PHE A 372 -1.54 23.48 -21.68
N ALA A 373 -0.74 24.35 -21.05
CA ALA A 373 -1.00 24.76 -19.66
C ALA A 373 -2.26 25.62 -19.47
N GLY A 374 -3.01 25.32 -18.40
CA GLY A 374 -4.22 26.03 -17.97
C GLY A 374 -5.50 25.19 -17.97
N ASN A 375 -6.59 25.76 -17.45
CA ASN A 375 -7.82 25.01 -17.20
C ASN A 375 -8.70 24.85 -18.45
N GLY A 376 -8.41 23.82 -19.25
CA GLY A 376 -9.29 23.30 -20.30
C GLY A 376 -8.73 22.05 -20.98
N ILE A 377 -9.60 21.09 -21.34
CA ILE A 377 -9.24 19.81 -21.98
C ILE A 377 -8.58 19.92 -23.37
N SER A 378 -8.57 21.13 -23.93
CA SER A 378 -7.89 21.48 -25.17
C SER A 378 -7.60 22.99 -25.19
N PRO A 379 -6.70 23.47 -26.08
CA PRO A 379 -6.28 24.88 -26.08
C PRO A 379 -7.41 25.86 -26.38
N ASP A 380 -8.39 25.46 -27.18
CA ASP A 380 -9.59 26.24 -27.50
C ASP A 380 -10.61 26.24 -26.35
N LYS A 381 -10.67 25.18 -25.52
CA LYS A 381 -11.65 25.04 -24.43
C LYS A 381 -11.30 25.85 -23.18
N ARG A 382 -10.01 26.15 -22.95
CA ARG A 382 -9.52 26.93 -21.80
C ARG A 382 -10.33 28.18 -21.50
N THR A 383 -10.34 28.62 -20.24
CA THR A 383 -10.91 29.92 -19.88
C THR A 383 -10.31 31.07 -20.72
N ALA A 384 -11.11 32.12 -20.94
CA ALA A 384 -10.69 33.25 -21.78
C ALA A 384 -9.39 33.92 -21.29
N ILE A 385 -9.18 33.94 -19.98
CA ILE A 385 -7.97 34.46 -19.35
C ILE A 385 -6.75 33.55 -19.57
N ASP A 386 -6.88 32.23 -19.48
CA ASP A 386 -5.77 31.31 -19.71
C ASP A 386 -5.32 31.34 -21.19
N ARG A 387 -6.28 31.44 -22.13
CA ARG A 387 -5.96 31.71 -23.54
C ARG A 387 -5.26 33.07 -23.74
N GLN A 388 -5.69 34.10 -23.01
CA GLN A 388 -5.00 35.40 -23.03
C GLN A 388 -3.58 35.28 -22.48
N CYS A 389 -3.37 34.58 -21.36
CA CYS A 389 -2.06 34.35 -20.75
C CYS A 389 -1.10 33.63 -21.70
N ALA A 390 -1.55 32.56 -22.37
CA ALA A 390 -0.75 31.87 -23.38
C ALA A 390 -0.41 32.78 -24.57
N SER A 391 -1.37 33.58 -25.05
CA SER A 391 -1.15 34.58 -26.10
C SER A 391 -0.14 35.66 -25.68
N ASP A 392 -0.27 36.20 -24.47
CA ASP A 392 0.60 37.25 -23.93
C ASP A 392 2.05 36.74 -23.78
N ALA A 393 2.23 35.56 -23.17
CA ALA A 393 3.54 34.93 -23.05
C ALA A 393 4.16 34.58 -24.40
N LYS A 394 3.37 34.13 -25.39
CA LYS A 394 3.84 33.86 -26.75
C LYS A 394 4.29 35.14 -27.46
N ASN A 395 3.43 36.16 -27.48
CA ASN A 395 3.62 37.36 -28.29
C ASN A 395 4.50 38.44 -27.62
N GLY A 396 4.77 38.35 -26.31
CA GLY A 396 5.42 39.43 -25.58
C GLY A 396 4.49 40.61 -25.32
N THR A 397 3.19 40.34 -25.14
CA THR A 397 2.14 41.34 -24.87
C THR A 397 1.61 41.24 -23.44
N GLY A 398 0.71 42.15 -23.07
CA GLY A 398 0.18 42.23 -21.70
C GLY A 398 1.10 42.98 -20.74
N GLN A 399 0.64 43.09 -19.50
CA GLN A 399 1.32 43.75 -18.38
C GLN A 399 0.67 43.33 -17.06
N CYS A 400 1.40 43.42 -15.94
CA CYS A 400 0.83 43.27 -14.61
C CYS A 400 -0.35 44.23 -14.41
N SER A 401 -1.40 43.79 -13.71
CA SER A 401 -2.67 44.52 -13.62
C SER A 401 -3.20 44.58 -12.19
N GLY A 402 -4.17 45.46 -11.93
CA GLY A 402 -4.99 45.39 -10.72
C GLY A 402 -6.33 46.12 -10.82
N THR A 403 -7.19 45.85 -9.85
CA THR A 403 -8.59 46.30 -9.80
C THR A 403 -8.78 47.74 -9.33
N ALA A 404 -7.95 48.21 -8.40
CA ALA A 404 -8.07 49.55 -7.85
C ALA A 404 -7.74 50.62 -8.89
N ALA A 405 -8.32 51.81 -8.69
CA ALA A 405 -8.04 52.97 -9.54
C ALA A 405 -6.54 53.36 -9.46
N TYR A 406 -6.04 53.99 -10.52
CA TYR A 406 -4.68 54.50 -10.54
C TYR A 406 -4.46 55.57 -9.46
N ASP A 407 -3.39 55.42 -8.68
CA ASP A 407 -2.97 56.40 -7.67
C ASP A 407 -1.65 57.09 -8.11
N GLY A 408 -1.69 58.41 -8.20
CA GLY A 408 -0.54 59.22 -8.60
C GLY A 408 0.57 59.31 -7.56
N SER A 409 0.32 59.00 -6.27
CA SER A 409 1.42 58.95 -5.28
C SER A 409 2.24 57.68 -5.36
N GLU A 410 1.64 56.56 -5.81
CA GLU A 410 2.31 55.27 -5.86
C GLU A 410 3.17 55.11 -7.12
N ALA A 411 4.36 55.74 -7.09
CA ALA A 411 5.33 55.74 -8.18
C ALA A 411 5.68 54.34 -8.75
N ASN A 412 5.50 53.28 -7.96
CA ASN A 412 5.68 51.90 -8.41
C ASN A 412 4.67 51.45 -9.47
N LEU A 413 3.46 52.03 -9.53
CA LEU A 413 2.47 51.75 -10.58
C LEU A 413 3.01 52.14 -11.96
N ASN A 414 3.59 53.33 -12.09
CA ASN A 414 4.26 53.76 -13.31
C ASN A 414 5.53 52.96 -13.59
N LYS A 415 6.36 52.74 -12.56
CA LYS A 415 7.63 52.03 -12.69
C LYS A 415 7.44 50.63 -13.29
N TYR A 416 6.47 49.87 -12.81
CA TYR A 416 6.20 48.50 -13.25
C TYR A 416 5.06 48.40 -14.28
N ASN A 417 4.68 49.52 -14.92
CA ASN A 417 3.65 49.57 -15.96
C ASN A 417 2.31 48.88 -15.56
N ILE A 418 1.85 49.12 -14.33
CA ILE A 418 0.68 48.41 -13.77
C ILE A 418 -0.62 48.91 -14.39
N LYS A 419 -1.37 48.03 -15.06
CA LYS A 419 -2.70 48.33 -15.59
C LYS A 419 -3.71 48.42 -14.44
N CYS A 420 -4.04 49.63 -14.01
CA CYS A 420 -5.01 49.88 -12.94
C CYS A 420 -6.45 49.88 -13.48
N GLY A 421 -7.44 49.72 -12.59
CA GLY A 421 -8.87 49.75 -12.93
C GLY A 421 -9.36 48.57 -13.79
N VAL A 422 -8.66 47.44 -13.77
CA VAL A 422 -9.01 46.26 -14.58
C VAL A 422 -10.07 45.42 -13.86
N THR A 423 -11.10 44.99 -14.60
CA THR A 423 -12.13 44.07 -14.08
C THR A 423 -11.95 42.69 -14.69
N TYR A 424 -12.02 41.64 -13.88
CA TYR A 424 -12.04 40.26 -14.36
C TYR A 424 -13.47 39.82 -14.72
N SER A 425 -13.63 39.20 -15.89
CA SER A 425 -14.91 38.63 -16.34
C SER A 425 -14.98 37.15 -15.96
N TYR A 426 -15.77 36.86 -14.93
CA TYR A 426 -16.02 35.50 -14.46
C TYR A 426 -16.87 34.70 -15.47
N PRO A 427 -16.57 33.40 -15.70
CA PRO A 427 -17.39 32.54 -16.56
C PRO A 427 -18.85 32.47 -16.12
N SER A 428 -19.76 32.56 -17.09
CA SER A 428 -21.20 32.39 -16.86
C SER A 428 -21.55 30.94 -16.55
N ALA A 429 -22.67 30.72 -15.88
CA ALA A 429 -23.15 29.39 -15.51
C ALA A 429 -23.60 28.58 -16.74
N VAL A 430 -23.21 27.31 -16.80
CA VAL A 430 -23.79 26.28 -17.64
C VAL A 430 -24.41 25.24 -16.72
N THR A 431 -25.74 25.18 -16.68
CA THR A 431 -26.51 24.38 -15.72
C THR A 431 -27.09 23.12 -16.34
N LYS A 432 -26.40 22.54 -17.33
CA LYS A 432 -26.85 21.35 -18.05
C LYS A 432 -25.62 20.49 -18.41
N LYS A 433 -25.66 19.22 -18.01
CA LYS A 433 -24.77 18.15 -18.42
C LYS A 433 -24.72 18.06 -19.96
N GLU A 434 -23.51 17.87 -20.51
CA GLU A 434 -23.30 17.75 -21.97
C GLU A 434 -23.40 16.30 -22.46
N ILE A 435 -23.04 15.34 -21.61
CA ILE A 435 -23.05 13.89 -21.87
C ILE A 435 -24.42 13.26 -21.63
N THR A 436 -24.61 12.06 -22.19
CA THR A 436 -25.69 11.15 -21.76
C THR A 436 -25.06 10.17 -20.79
N ASP A 437 -25.67 10.03 -19.62
CA ASP A 437 -25.19 9.24 -18.49
C ASP A 437 -26.50 8.78 -17.80
N ALA A 438 -26.92 7.56 -18.10
CA ALA A 438 -28.29 7.11 -17.81
C ALA A 438 -28.48 6.59 -16.38
N ASP A 439 -27.43 6.04 -15.75
CA ASP A 439 -27.44 5.53 -14.38
C ASP A 439 -26.81 6.50 -13.34
N ASN A 440 -26.07 7.52 -13.79
CA ASN A 440 -25.38 8.54 -12.99
C ASN A 440 -24.11 8.04 -12.30
N ASP A 441 -23.34 7.20 -12.99
CA ASP A 441 -22.02 6.73 -12.57
C ASP A 441 -20.88 7.71 -12.91
N GLY A 442 -21.16 8.72 -13.75
CA GLY A 442 -20.24 9.78 -14.15
C GLY A 442 -19.55 9.58 -15.51
N MET A 443 -19.80 8.48 -16.21
CA MET A 443 -19.32 8.18 -17.56
C MET A 443 -20.33 8.61 -18.65
N ASP A 444 -19.98 8.47 -19.93
CA ASP A 444 -20.93 8.71 -21.03
C ASP A 444 -21.34 7.38 -21.67
N ASP A 445 -22.65 7.16 -21.85
CA ASP A 445 -23.24 5.92 -22.39
C ASP A 445 -22.49 5.41 -23.65
N SER A 446 -22.02 6.32 -24.52
CA SER A 446 -21.33 5.95 -25.76
C SER A 446 -19.88 5.52 -25.54
N TRP A 447 -19.20 6.09 -24.55
CA TRP A 447 -17.85 5.69 -24.16
C TRP A 447 -17.85 4.30 -23.51
N GLU A 448 -18.86 4.00 -22.71
CA GLU A 448 -19.09 2.71 -22.06
C GLU A 448 -19.39 1.59 -23.06
N LEU A 449 -20.35 1.82 -23.97
CA LEU A 449 -20.70 0.87 -25.03
C LEU A 449 -19.51 0.56 -25.94
N GLU A 450 -18.63 1.53 -26.19
CA GLU A 450 -17.37 1.33 -26.91
C GLU A 450 -16.35 0.46 -26.14
N ARG A 451 -16.56 0.19 -24.85
CA ARG A 451 -15.66 -0.60 -23.99
C ARG A 451 -16.28 -1.90 -23.47
N GLY A 452 -17.55 -2.13 -23.78
CA GLY A 452 -18.30 -3.33 -23.37
C GLY A 452 -18.84 -3.27 -21.95
N LEU A 453 -19.02 -2.06 -21.43
CA LEU A 453 -19.68 -1.74 -20.15
C LEU A 453 -21.20 -1.63 -20.36
N ASP A 454 -22.00 -1.59 -19.28
CA ASP A 454 -23.46 -1.46 -19.34
C ASP A 454 -23.90 -0.09 -18.81
N PRO A 455 -24.38 0.85 -19.67
CA PRO A 455 -24.87 2.19 -19.28
C PRO A 455 -26.15 2.22 -18.42
N ASN A 456 -26.42 1.13 -17.70
CA ASN A 456 -27.54 0.98 -16.78
C ASN A 456 -27.10 0.32 -15.46
N ASP A 457 -25.80 0.05 -15.27
CA ASP A 457 -25.22 -0.56 -14.07
C ASP A 457 -24.41 0.48 -13.27
N PRO A 458 -25.03 1.20 -12.31
CA PRO A 458 -24.40 2.32 -11.59
C PRO A 458 -23.23 1.93 -10.67
N GLU A 459 -22.81 0.66 -10.65
CA GLU A 459 -21.64 0.17 -9.91
C GLU A 459 -20.45 -0.15 -10.85
N ASP A 460 -20.67 -0.13 -12.16
CA ASP A 460 -19.71 -0.42 -13.23
C ASP A 460 -18.49 0.51 -13.18
N TYR A 461 -18.68 1.81 -12.87
CA TYR A 461 -17.61 2.80 -12.64
C TYR A 461 -16.45 2.31 -11.76
N ALA A 462 -16.73 1.42 -10.80
CA ALA A 462 -15.76 0.88 -9.85
C ALA A 462 -14.92 -0.29 -10.41
N GLY A 463 -15.30 -0.84 -11.56
CA GLY A 463 -14.55 -1.85 -12.28
C GLY A 463 -13.20 -1.37 -12.81
N ASP A 464 -12.39 -2.29 -13.32
CA ASP A 464 -11.14 -2.02 -14.05
C ASP A 464 -11.16 -2.89 -15.31
N TYR A 465 -11.95 -2.44 -16.30
CA TYR A 465 -12.38 -3.24 -17.44
C TYR A 465 -11.21 -3.78 -18.27
N CYS A 466 -10.16 -2.97 -18.46
CA CYS A 466 -8.97 -3.34 -19.21
C CYS A 466 -7.79 -3.81 -18.33
N GLY A 467 -7.98 -3.87 -17.02
CA GLY A 467 -7.05 -4.48 -16.08
C GLY A 467 -5.72 -3.75 -15.89
N GLN A 468 -5.65 -2.43 -16.10
CA GLN A 468 -4.41 -1.64 -15.91
C GLN A 468 -4.36 -0.90 -14.56
N GLY A 469 -5.33 -1.15 -13.66
CA GLY A 469 -5.30 -0.67 -12.27
C GLY A 469 -5.90 0.72 -12.04
N TYR A 470 -6.49 1.34 -13.06
CA TYR A 470 -7.41 2.48 -12.90
C TYR A 470 -8.86 1.96 -12.83
N MET A 471 -9.75 2.72 -12.19
CA MET A 471 -11.19 2.48 -12.27
C MET A 471 -11.75 2.81 -13.66
N ASN A 472 -12.93 2.29 -14.02
CA ASN A 472 -13.63 2.63 -15.28
C ASN A 472 -13.81 4.14 -15.41
N ILE A 473 -14.31 4.80 -14.35
CA ILE A 473 -14.42 6.27 -14.29
C ILE A 473 -13.06 6.97 -14.48
N GLU A 474 -11.96 6.40 -13.98
CA GLU A 474 -10.62 6.97 -14.16
C GLU A 474 -10.14 6.86 -15.61
N TYR A 475 -10.42 5.76 -16.32
CA TYR A 475 -10.14 5.68 -17.76
C TYR A 475 -10.96 6.74 -18.53
N TYR A 476 -12.24 6.89 -18.22
CA TYR A 476 -13.11 7.89 -18.86
C TYR A 476 -12.58 9.31 -18.68
N ILE A 477 -12.36 9.75 -17.43
CA ILE A 477 -11.86 11.11 -17.17
C ILE A 477 -10.42 11.34 -17.67
N ASN A 478 -9.67 10.29 -17.96
CA ASN A 478 -8.35 10.40 -18.59
C ASN A 478 -8.45 10.54 -20.12
N ASP A 479 -9.35 9.81 -20.77
CA ASP A 479 -9.61 9.89 -22.21
C ASP A 479 -10.04 11.31 -22.65
N LEU A 480 -10.85 11.98 -21.81
CA LEU A 480 -11.23 13.39 -22.00
C LEU A 480 -10.02 14.34 -22.12
N THR A 481 -8.84 13.94 -21.63
CA THR A 481 -7.65 14.79 -21.52
C THR A 481 -6.59 14.53 -22.59
N VAL A 482 -6.87 13.69 -23.60
CA VAL A 482 -5.91 13.35 -24.68
C VAL A 482 -5.37 14.58 -25.44
N ASN A 483 -6.18 15.64 -25.57
CA ASN A 483 -5.81 16.90 -26.24
C ASN A 483 -5.23 17.97 -25.28
N SER A 484 -5.07 17.64 -24.01
CA SER A 484 -4.45 18.48 -22.98
C SER A 484 -2.93 18.31 -22.91
N PHE A 485 -2.36 17.28 -23.55
CA PHE A 485 -0.93 16.95 -23.46
C PHE A 485 -0.29 16.84 -24.85
N PRO A 486 1.05 16.84 -24.94
CA PRO A 486 1.76 16.43 -26.16
C PRO A 486 1.31 15.04 -26.65
N GLU A 487 1.30 14.85 -27.97
CA GLU A 487 0.81 13.64 -28.61
C GLU A 487 1.48 12.37 -28.06
N GLY A 488 0.67 11.41 -27.59
CA GLY A 488 1.13 10.12 -27.08
C GLY A 488 1.52 10.07 -25.60
N VAL A 489 1.48 11.20 -24.87
CA VAL A 489 1.62 11.24 -23.39
C VAL A 489 0.40 10.61 -22.73
N VAL A 490 -0.79 11.11 -23.07
CA VAL A 490 -2.07 10.44 -22.81
C VAL A 490 -2.45 9.67 -24.07
N LYS A 491 -2.98 8.46 -23.89
CA LYS A 491 -3.52 7.63 -24.96
C LYS A 491 -4.93 7.24 -24.57
N LEU A 492 -5.84 7.20 -25.55
CA LEU A 492 -7.19 6.69 -25.33
C LEU A 492 -7.14 5.25 -24.83
N SER A 493 -7.99 4.95 -23.86
CA SER A 493 -8.18 3.62 -23.30
C SER A 493 -8.72 2.64 -24.38
N PRO A 494 -8.39 1.33 -24.29
CA PRO A 494 -8.70 0.38 -25.38
C PRO A 494 -10.20 0.11 -25.55
N THR A 495 -10.68 0.00 -26.79
CA THR A 495 -12.11 -0.22 -27.13
C THR A 495 -12.40 -1.59 -27.76
N ASP A 496 -11.38 -2.39 -28.11
CA ASP A 496 -11.54 -3.58 -28.96
C ASP A 496 -11.39 -4.92 -28.22
N GLY A 497 -11.33 -4.89 -26.87
CA GLY A 497 -11.07 -6.06 -26.04
C GLY A 497 -9.65 -6.64 -26.16
N ASN A 498 -8.76 -6.05 -26.98
CA ASN A 498 -7.37 -6.49 -27.13
C ASN A 498 -6.42 -5.73 -26.18
N PHE A 499 -6.82 -5.55 -24.93
CA PHE A 499 -5.89 -5.16 -23.88
C PHE A 499 -5.11 -6.39 -23.39
N THR A 500 -3.83 -6.21 -23.09
CA THR A 500 -3.12 -7.13 -22.19
C THR A 500 -3.51 -6.68 -20.78
N PRO A 501 -4.36 -7.42 -20.03
CA PRO A 501 -4.63 -7.06 -18.65
C PRO A 501 -3.31 -7.17 -17.86
N VAL A 502 -3.13 -6.36 -16.83
CA VAL A 502 -2.19 -6.74 -15.76
C VAL A 502 -2.75 -8.02 -15.17
N SER A 503 -2.03 -9.13 -15.42
CA SER A 503 -2.43 -10.46 -14.97
C SER A 503 -2.72 -10.41 -13.49
N ALA A 504 -3.97 -10.73 -13.12
CA ALA A 504 -4.36 -10.84 -11.71
C ALA A 504 -3.39 -11.82 -11.02
N VAL A 505 -2.79 -11.39 -9.91
CA VAL A 505 -1.73 -12.14 -9.24
C VAL A 505 -2.38 -13.39 -8.63
N SER A 506 -1.94 -14.56 -9.08
CA SER A 506 -2.46 -15.83 -8.56
C SER A 506 -2.19 -15.91 -7.06
N ALA A 507 -3.25 -15.99 -6.25
CA ALA A 507 -3.11 -16.23 -4.81
C ALA A 507 -2.34 -17.52 -4.49
N PHE A 508 -2.30 -18.46 -5.46
CA PHE A 508 -1.72 -19.80 -5.31
C PHE A 508 -0.25 -19.90 -5.70
N GLU A 509 0.35 -18.80 -6.19
CA GLU A 509 1.79 -18.72 -6.49
C GLU A 509 2.52 -17.89 -5.42
N LYS A 510 3.85 -17.88 -5.44
CA LYS A 510 4.63 -17.09 -4.47
C LYS A 510 4.48 -15.60 -4.80
N ILE A 511 3.92 -14.86 -3.84
CA ILE A 511 3.87 -13.40 -3.85
C ILE A 511 5.01 -12.90 -2.96
N GLU A 512 5.90 -12.07 -3.51
CA GLU A 512 6.94 -11.41 -2.71
C GLU A 512 6.27 -10.31 -1.88
N ALA A 513 6.58 -10.23 -0.58
CA ALA A 513 5.83 -9.36 0.33
C ALA A 513 6.14 -7.87 0.12
N ASP A 514 7.29 -7.54 -0.46
CA ASP A 514 7.66 -6.19 -0.89
C ASP A 514 6.95 -5.75 -2.18
N SER A 515 6.17 -6.63 -2.83
CA SER A 515 5.40 -6.29 -4.05
C SER A 515 4.01 -5.68 -3.78
N PHE A 516 3.79 -5.06 -2.61
CA PHE A 516 2.53 -4.38 -2.32
C PHE A 516 2.28 -3.19 -3.27
N SER A 517 1.01 -2.90 -3.54
CA SER A 517 0.54 -1.75 -4.32
C SER A 517 0.24 -0.51 -3.47
N ASP A 518 0.07 -0.65 -2.16
CA ASP A 518 -0.07 0.46 -1.20
C ASP A 518 0.32 -0.01 0.22
N LYS A 519 0.66 0.92 1.14
CA LYS A 519 1.04 0.60 2.53
C LYS A 519 0.89 1.76 3.51
N LYS A 520 0.81 1.43 4.80
CA LYS A 520 0.92 2.38 5.93
C LYS A 520 1.91 1.86 6.98
N GLY A 521 2.87 2.70 7.37
CA GLY A 521 3.84 2.46 8.46
C GLY A 521 5.00 1.53 8.11
N ILE A 522 4.75 0.55 7.24
CA ILE A 522 5.69 -0.47 6.79
C ILE A 522 6.95 0.13 6.14
N ILE A 523 8.11 -0.44 6.49
CA ILE A 523 9.40 -0.22 5.82
C ILE A 523 9.79 -1.51 5.07
N VAL A 524 10.58 -1.37 4.00
CA VAL A 524 11.14 -2.50 3.25
C VAL A 524 12.65 -2.56 3.48
N GLU A 525 13.17 -3.73 3.86
CA GLU A 525 14.60 -3.96 4.11
C GLU A 525 15.18 -5.03 3.17
N GLU A 526 16.47 -4.91 2.84
CA GLU A 526 17.19 -5.89 2.02
C GLU A 526 17.61 -7.08 2.89
N TYR A 527 16.93 -8.23 2.75
CA TYR A 527 17.34 -9.47 3.40
C TYR A 527 18.43 -10.17 2.59
N SER A 528 19.69 -9.91 2.96
CA SER A 528 20.90 -10.33 2.25
C SER A 528 20.85 -11.77 1.72
N GLY A 529 20.69 -11.91 0.40
CA GLY A 529 20.70 -13.21 -0.32
C GLY A 529 19.32 -13.78 -0.69
N ARG A 530 18.20 -13.10 -0.43
CA ARG A 530 16.87 -13.41 -0.98
C ARG A 530 16.12 -12.12 -1.41
N SER A 531 14.81 -12.22 -1.65
CA SER A 531 13.91 -11.07 -1.79
C SER A 531 13.83 -10.25 -0.50
N ASN A 532 13.44 -8.98 -0.64
CA ASN A 532 13.28 -8.06 0.48
C ASN A 532 12.18 -8.53 1.44
N ASN A 533 12.15 -7.95 2.64
CA ASN A 533 11.09 -8.18 3.61
C ASN A 533 10.35 -6.89 3.95
N LEU A 534 9.08 -7.07 4.33
CA LEU A 534 8.42 -6.11 5.21
C LEU A 534 9.17 -6.11 6.53
N ALA A 535 9.47 -4.92 7.05
CA ALA A 535 10.29 -4.69 8.23
C ALA A 535 9.69 -3.56 9.07
N LEU A 536 10.09 -3.54 10.35
CA LEU A 536 9.65 -2.54 11.34
C LEU A 536 8.12 -2.43 11.44
N VAL A 537 7.41 -3.53 11.18
CA VAL A 537 5.94 -3.63 11.19
C VAL A 537 5.40 -3.50 12.62
N SER A 538 4.59 -2.48 12.90
CA SER A 538 3.98 -2.23 14.21
C SER A 538 2.46 -2.45 14.21
N ASP A 539 1.79 -2.30 15.37
CA ASP A 539 0.33 -2.44 15.48
C ASP A 539 -0.43 -1.40 14.63
N GLY A 540 -1.34 -1.88 13.78
CA GLY A 540 -2.17 -1.05 12.92
C GLY A 540 -1.48 -0.55 11.65
N ASP A 541 -0.28 -1.07 11.33
CA ASP A 541 0.33 -0.98 10.02
C ASP A 541 -0.32 -1.97 9.05
N TRP A 542 -0.23 -1.68 7.75
CA TRP A 542 -0.83 -2.53 6.73
C TRP A 542 -0.13 -2.42 5.37
N VAL A 543 -0.33 -3.45 4.54
CA VAL A 543 0.00 -3.48 3.11
C VAL A 543 -1.23 -3.88 2.28
N LYS A 544 -1.32 -3.37 1.06
CA LYS A 544 -2.34 -3.71 0.06
C LYS A 544 -1.67 -4.42 -1.12
N TYR A 545 -2.22 -5.51 -1.60
CA TYR A 545 -1.83 -6.13 -2.87
C TYR A 545 -3.03 -6.11 -3.81
N SER A 546 -2.91 -5.43 -4.95
CA SER A 546 -4.03 -5.28 -5.86
C SER A 546 -4.26 -6.51 -6.73
N ARG A 547 -5.54 -6.80 -7.01
CA ARG A 547 -6.01 -7.85 -7.93
C ARG A 547 -5.45 -9.25 -7.63
N ILE A 548 -5.47 -9.67 -6.37
CA ILE A 548 -5.14 -11.06 -5.96
C ILE A 548 -6.29 -11.99 -6.35
N ASN A 549 -6.01 -12.99 -7.18
CA ASN A 549 -6.98 -13.97 -7.68
C ASN A 549 -6.98 -15.25 -6.84
N PHE A 550 -7.98 -15.38 -5.97
CA PHE A 550 -8.28 -16.54 -5.13
C PHE A 550 -9.15 -17.61 -5.84
N GLY A 551 -9.52 -17.37 -7.10
CA GLY A 551 -10.27 -18.32 -7.94
C GLY A 551 -11.55 -18.84 -7.26
N SER A 552 -11.71 -20.15 -7.25
CA SER A 552 -12.86 -20.83 -6.62
C SER A 552 -12.73 -21.06 -5.11
N GLY A 553 -11.63 -20.62 -4.48
CA GLY A 553 -11.39 -20.89 -3.06
C GLY A 553 -9.91 -21.01 -2.70
N ALA A 554 -9.42 -20.08 -1.89
CA ALA A 554 -8.25 -20.23 -1.03
C ALA A 554 -8.70 -20.62 0.38
N ASN A 555 -8.09 -21.66 0.94
CA ASN A 555 -8.49 -22.30 2.20
C ASN A 555 -7.36 -22.37 3.24
N SER A 556 -6.13 -22.04 2.84
CA SER A 556 -4.97 -21.96 3.72
C SER A 556 -4.04 -20.81 3.32
N PHE A 557 -3.21 -20.37 4.26
CA PHE A 557 -2.15 -19.37 4.09
C PHE A 557 -0.79 -20.01 4.38
N SER A 558 0.24 -19.59 3.65
CA SER A 558 1.63 -20.06 3.79
C SER A 558 2.56 -18.86 3.60
N GLY A 559 3.31 -18.49 4.65
CA GLY A 559 4.19 -17.32 4.69
C GLY A 559 5.62 -17.67 5.11
N TRP A 560 6.61 -17.05 4.46
CA TRP A 560 8.02 -17.09 4.91
C TRP A 560 8.30 -15.87 5.77
N MET A 561 8.32 -16.07 7.09
CA MET A 561 8.30 -14.98 8.07
C MET A 561 9.00 -15.34 9.39
N GLY A 562 9.42 -14.32 10.11
CA GLY A 562 10.01 -14.39 11.45
C GLY A 562 9.50 -13.24 12.32
N GLY A 563 9.49 -13.38 13.64
CA GLY A 563 8.99 -12.32 14.53
C GLY A 563 8.36 -12.82 15.81
N TYR A 564 7.44 -12.02 16.36
CA TYR A 564 6.81 -12.22 17.65
C TYR A 564 5.31 -12.56 17.49
N PRO A 565 4.65 -13.08 18.55
CA PRO A 565 3.21 -13.36 18.51
C PRO A 565 2.39 -12.16 18.05
N SER A 566 1.57 -12.35 17.03
CA SER A 566 0.82 -11.27 16.36
C SER A 566 -0.34 -11.85 15.55
N LYS A 567 -1.25 -10.98 15.07
CA LYS A 567 -2.30 -11.36 14.13
C LYS A 567 -2.11 -10.63 12.80
N ILE A 568 -2.51 -11.29 11.73
CA ILE A 568 -2.64 -10.70 10.40
C ILE A 568 -4.10 -10.80 9.99
N GLU A 569 -4.78 -9.65 9.96
CA GLU A 569 -6.17 -9.52 9.53
C GLU A 569 -6.19 -9.31 8.01
N LEU A 570 -6.89 -10.18 7.28
CA LEU A 570 -7.04 -10.10 5.84
C LEU A 570 -8.36 -9.42 5.50
N TYR A 571 -8.31 -8.24 4.89
CA TYR A 571 -9.48 -7.52 4.38
C TYR A 571 -9.47 -7.53 2.84
N LEU A 572 -10.66 -7.42 2.23
CA LEU A 572 -10.85 -7.46 0.78
C LEU A 572 -11.52 -6.15 0.35
N ASP A 573 -10.90 -5.49 -0.62
CA ASP A 573 -11.33 -4.26 -1.31
C ASP A 573 -11.43 -2.99 -0.42
N SER A 574 -11.85 -3.11 0.84
CA SER A 574 -11.74 -2.08 1.87
C SER A 574 -11.40 -2.68 3.25
N MET A 575 -10.73 -1.90 4.11
CA MET A 575 -10.51 -2.23 5.52
C MET A 575 -11.72 -1.87 6.41
N ASP A 576 -12.76 -1.24 5.88
CA ASP A 576 -13.96 -0.87 6.62
C ASP A 576 -14.87 -2.09 6.83
N GLY A 577 -14.76 -2.74 7.99
CA GLY A 577 -15.67 -3.81 8.39
C GLY A 577 -15.02 -4.93 9.19
N THR A 578 -15.38 -6.17 8.87
CA THR A 578 -14.84 -7.38 9.50
C THR A 578 -13.84 -8.05 8.56
N PRO A 579 -12.67 -8.53 9.05
CA PRO A 579 -11.73 -9.28 8.22
C PRO A 579 -12.38 -10.47 7.52
N ALA A 580 -12.02 -10.72 6.26
CA ALA A 580 -12.39 -11.93 5.52
C ALA A 580 -11.76 -13.18 6.15
N ALA A 581 -10.54 -13.06 6.68
CA ALA A 581 -9.88 -14.06 7.51
C ALA A 581 -8.94 -13.40 8.54
N VAL A 582 -8.61 -14.12 9.61
CA VAL A 582 -7.61 -13.71 10.60
C VAL A 582 -6.61 -14.84 10.74
N ILE A 583 -5.33 -14.50 10.71
CA ILE A 583 -4.20 -15.42 10.89
C ILE A 583 -3.59 -15.12 12.26
N ASP A 584 -3.71 -16.06 13.20
CA ASP A 584 -3.01 -16.02 14.47
C ASP A 584 -1.59 -16.60 14.29
N TYR A 585 -0.57 -15.74 14.35
CA TYR A 585 0.84 -16.12 14.22
C TYR A 585 1.49 -16.25 15.60
N SER A 586 2.03 -17.44 15.91
CA SER A 586 2.62 -17.76 17.21
C SER A 586 4.02 -17.16 17.45
N GLY A 587 4.61 -16.51 16.46
CA GLY A 587 5.99 -16.02 16.52
C GLY A 587 7.06 -17.11 16.34
N THR A 588 8.30 -16.67 16.24
CA THR A 588 9.56 -17.43 16.23
C THR A 588 10.51 -16.85 17.28
N LYS A 589 11.81 -17.17 17.28
CA LYS A 589 12.74 -16.69 18.32
C LYS A 589 13.14 -15.22 18.16
N SER A 590 13.00 -14.66 16.96
CA SER A 590 13.33 -13.26 16.65
C SER A 590 12.79 -12.86 15.27
N LEU A 591 12.75 -11.55 14.97
CA LEU A 591 12.44 -11.00 13.64
C LEU A 591 13.33 -11.56 12.50
N ASN A 592 14.51 -12.10 12.82
CA ASN A 592 15.42 -12.70 11.83
C ASN A 592 15.43 -14.24 11.84
N ASP A 593 14.62 -14.88 12.68
CA ASP A 593 14.42 -16.33 12.74
C ASP A 593 13.26 -16.71 11.82
N TYR A 594 13.53 -16.75 10.50
CA TYR A 594 12.53 -16.98 9.48
C TYR A 594 12.22 -18.46 9.27
N HIS A 595 10.94 -18.81 9.22
CA HIS A 595 10.43 -20.15 8.92
C HIS A 595 9.25 -20.08 7.95
N THR A 596 8.87 -21.21 7.37
CA THR A 596 7.57 -21.33 6.70
C THR A 596 6.51 -21.52 7.78
N PHE A 597 5.63 -20.55 7.93
CA PHE A 597 4.42 -20.65 8.74
C PHE A 597 3.23 -20.96 7.84
N GLU A 598 2.43 -21.97 8.18
CA GLU A 598 1.25 -22.37 7.41
C GLU A 598 0.05 -22.56 8.33
N THR A 599 -1.12 -22.08 7.94
CA THR A 599 -2.38 -22.24 8.70
C THR A 599 -3.60 -22.32 7.79
N ASN A 600 -4.71 -22.87 8.31
CA ASN A 600 -6.00 -22.81 7.65
C ASN A 600 -6.63 -21.42 7.82
N ILE A 601 -7.37 -20.98 6.81
CA ILE A 601 -8.14 -19.73 6.85
C ILE A 601 -9.61 -19.99 6.50
N LYS A 602 -10.49 -19.03 6.82
CA LYS A 602 -11.83 -18.99 6.23
C LYS A 602 -11.69 -18.84 4.71
N THR A 603 -12.53 -19.53 3.95
CA THR A 603 -12.44 -19.57 2.49
C THR A 603 -12.59 -18.18 1.87
N ILE A 604 -11.62 -17.78 1.04
CA ILE A 604 -11.66 -16.56 0.21
C ILE A 604 -11.81 -16.98 -1.25
N THR A 605 -12.66 -16.32 -2.02
CA THR A 605 -12.95 -16.61 -3.44
C THR A 605 -12.83 -15.34 -4.27
N GLY A 606 -12.80 -15.43 -5.60
CA GLY A 606 -12.85 -14.25 -6.48
C GLY A 606 -11.50 -13.59 -6.73
N THR A 607 -11.51 -12.36 -7.24
CA THR A 607 -10.33 -11.50 -7.42
C THR A 607 -10.57 -10.20 -6.66
N HIS A 608 -9.66 -9.86 -5.76
CA HIS A 608 -9.85 -8.77 -4.79
C HIS A 608 -8.55 -7.99 -4.58
N ASP A 609 -8.68 -6.76 -4.11
CA ASP A 609 -7.58 -6.03 -3.51
C ASP A 609 -7.40 -6.51 -2.07
N LEU A 610 -6.28 -7.21 -1.79
CA LEU A 610 -6.00 -7.83 -0.50
C LEU A 610 -5.26 -6.85 0.42
N TYR A 611 -5.90 -6.44 1.50
CA TYR A 611 -5.23 -5.72 2.60
C TYR A 611 -4.80 -6.70 3.69
N MET A 612 -3.53 -6.64 4.09
CA MET A 612 -3.03 -7.31 5.30
C MET A 612 -2.78 -6.26 6.37
N VAL A 613 -3.55 -6.31 7.46
CA VAL A 613 -3.40 -5.43 8.62
C VAL A 613 -2.73 -6.20 9.76
N PHE A 614 -1.66 -5.65 10.31
CA PHE A 614 -0.88 -6.30 11.37
C PHE A 614 -1.32 -5.82 12.75
N LYS A 615 -1.47 -6.75 13.70
CA LYS A 615 -1.92 -6.48 15.07
C LYS A 615 -1.07 -7.18 16.12
N GLY A 616 -0.80 -6.52 17.25
CA GLY A 616 -0.12 -7.14 18.38
C GLY A 616 0.44 -6.16 19.41
N GLU A 617 1.01 -6.71 20.49
CA GLU A 617 1.47 -5.93 21.66
C GLU A 617 2.97 -5.59 21.64
N SER A 618 3.74 -6.17 20.72
CA SER A 618 5.18 -5.89 20.59
C SER A 618 5.43 -4.63 19.75
N GLU A 619 6.51 -3.88 20.05
CA GLU A 619 6.92 -2.68 19.29
C GLU A 619 7.03 -2.97 17.78
N TYR A 620 7.63 -4.12 17.45
CA TYR A 620 7.66 -4.69 16.11
C TYR A 620 7.09 -6.10 16.16
N LEU A 621 6.31 -6.47 15.15
CA LEU A 621 5.50 -7.68 15.12
C LEU A 621 6.16 -8.79 14.30
N VAL A 622 6.35 -8.54 13.00
CA VAL A 622 6.75 -9.58 12.05
C VAL A 622 7.58 -9.01 10.92
N ASN A 623 8.59 -9.77 10.49
CA ASN A 623 9.23 -9.61 9.20
C ASN A 623 8.69 -10.67 8.24
N LEU A 624 8.09 -10.25 7.12
CA LEU A 624 7.49 -11.13 6.11
C LEU A 624 8.21 -10.92 4.78
N CYS A 625 8.80 -11.98 4.19
CA CYS A 625 9.46 -11.88 2.89
C CYS A 625 8.55 -12.26 1.72
N SER A 626 7.66 -13.23 1.92
CA SER A 626 6.78 -13.73 0.86
C SER A 626 5.66 -14.58 1.42
N PHE A 627 4.54 -14.66 0.72
CA PHE A 627 3.41 -15.50 1.07
C PHE A 627 2.75 -16.12 -0.16
N LYS A 628 1.81 -17.04 0.09
CA LYS A 628 0.86 -17.60 -0.86
C LYS A 628 -0.34 -18.14 -0.10
N PHE A 629 -1.37 -18.51 -0.84
CA PHE A 629 -2.54 -19.23 -0.36
C PHE A 629 -2.59 -20.64 -0.95
N GLY A 630 -3.23 -21.57 -0.25
CA GLY A 630 -3.49 -22.93 -0.74
C GLY A 630 -4.94 -23.12 -1.16
N LYS A 631 -5.17 -23.91 -2.22
CA LYS A 631 -6.52 -24.33 -2.64
C LYS A 631 -7.16 -25.28 -1.63
N ASP A 632 -6.34 -26.13 -1.03
CA ASP A 632 -6.76 -27.15 -0.08
C ASP A 632 -6.60 -26.64 1.36
N LYS A 633 -7.41 -27.19 2.28
CA LYS A 633 -7.15 -27.04 3.72
C LYS A 633 -5.92 -27.87 4.08
N LEU A 634 -5.08 -27.34 4.95
CA LEU A 634 -3.98 -28.06 5.56
C LEU A 634 -4.53 -29.12 6.53
N PRO A 635 -3.90 -30.30 6.62
CA PRO A 635 -4.23 -31.31 7.63
C PRO A 635 -4.05 -30.74 9.04
N ILE A 636 -5.04 -30.92 9.90
CA ILE A 636 -4.94 -30.53 11.32
C ILE A 636 -3.79 -31.35 11.95
N SER A 637 -2.81 -30.69 12.57
CA SER A 637 -1.61 -31.36 13.10
C SER A 637 -1.09 -30.69 14.37
N GLY A 638 -0.93 -31.49 15.43
CA GLY A 638 -0.29 -31.16 16.70
C GLY A 638 1.10 -31.81 16.82
N LYS A 639 1.52 -32.12 18.04
CA LYS A 639 2.76 -32.84 18.38
C LYS A 639 2.61 -34.35 18.18
N LEU A 640 1.51 -34.93 18.65
CA LEU A 640 1.20 -36.37 18.62
C LEU A 640 0.17 -36.70 17.54
N PHE A 641 -0.86 -35.88 17.37
CA PHE A 641 -1.81 -36.03 16.26
C PHE A 641 -1.24 -35.38 14.98
N LYS A 642 -0.74 -36.16 14.02
CA LYS A 642 -0.28 -35.64 12.72
C LYS A 642 -1.28 -35.95 11.62
N ASN A 643 -1.37 -35.08 10.61
CA ASN A 643 -2.15 -35.32 9.40
C ASN A 643 -3.62 -35.71 9.67
N VAL A 644 -4.28 -35.10 10.66
CA VAL A 644 -5.68 -35.43 10.97
C VAL A 644 -6.55 -35.01 9.78
N GLN A 645 -7.14 -36.02 9.13
CA GLN A 645 -8.12 -35.92 8.06
C GLN A 645 -9.50 -36.14 8.65
N VAL A 646 -10.41 -35.19 8.48
CA VAL A 646 -11.78 -35.31 8.98
C VAL A 646 -12.73 -35.40 7.80
N THR A 647 -13.61 -36.40 7.81
CA THR A 647 -14.57 -36.62 6.73
C THR A 647 -15.61 -35.49 6.69
N ALA A 648 -16.10 -35.16 5.49
CA ALA A 648 -17.06 -34.05 5.30
C ALA A 648 -18.34 -34.18 6.16
N GLN A 649 -18.78 -35.41 6.45
CA GLN A 649 -19.92 -35.70 7.34
C GLN A 649 -19.64 -35.34 8.82
N ALA A 650 -18.37 -35.36 9.25
CA ALA A 650 -17.95 -35.17 10.64
C ALA A 650 -17.68 -33.70 11.01
N ASN A 651 -18.17 -32.75 10.21
CA ASN A 651 -18.00 -31.30 10.42
C ASN A 651 -16.52 -30.90 10.60
N PRO A 652 -15.68 -31.02 9.54
CA PRO A 652 -14.23 -30.87 9.62
C PRO A 652 -13.76 -29.52 10.17
N ASP A 653 -14.55 -28.46 9.99
CA ASP A 653 -14.21 -27.09 10.38
C ASP A 653 -14.26 -26.87 11.90
N SER A 654 -14.87 -27.80 12.64
CA SER A 654 -14.94 -27.77 14.11
C SER A 654 -13.98 -28.75 14.79
N TRP A 655 -12.99 -29.30 14.07
CA TRP A 655 -11.93 -30.13 14.66
C TRP A 655 -10.65 -29.32 14.81
N GLN A 656 -10.00 -29.43 15.97
CA GLN A 656 -8.82 -28.62 16.33
C GLN A 656 -7.88 -29.41 17.25
N ILE A 657 -6.63 -28.97 17.37
CA ILE A 657 -5.71 -29.45 18.42
C ILE A 657 -5.76 -28.48 19.60
N GLY A 658 -6.03 -29.00 20.79
CA GLY A 658 -5.71 -28.35 22.05
C GLY A 658 -4.43 -28.94 22.65
N GLU A 659 -3.62 -28.09 23.28
CA GLU A 659 -2.47 -28.53 24.06
C GLU A 659 -2.77 -28.48 25.57
N ASN A 660 -2.06 -29.29 26.35
CA ASN A 660 -2.09 -29.30 27.81
C ASN A 660 -3.51 -29.47 28.41
N ALA A 661 -4.14 -30.62 28.15
CA ALA A 661 -5.43 -30.97 28.74
C ALA A 661 -5.37 -30.87 30.28
N ALA A 662 -6.30 -30.11 30.87
CA ALA A 662 -6.42 -29.90 32.30
C ALA A 662 -7.88 -29.56 32.65
N VAL A 663 -8.21 -29.49 33.93
CA VAL A 663 -9.52 -28.96 34.38
C VAL A 663 -9.69 -27.52 33.86
N GLY A 664 -10.78 -27.27 33.15
CA GLY A 664 -11.09 -26.02 32.47
C GLY A 664 -10.78 -26.01 30.96
N SER A 665 -10.00 -26.95 30.42
CA SER A 665 -9.77 -27.06 28.97
C SER A 665 -11.06 -27.44 28.24
N PHE A 666 -11.25 -26.96 27.01
CA PHE A 666 -12.36 -27.38 26.14
C PHE A 666 -12.24 -28.86 25.75
N ILE A 667 -13.37 -29.49 25.42
CA ILE A 667 -13.41 -30.89 24.93
C ILE A 667 -13.94 -31.07 23.51
N PHE A 668 -14.58 -30.05 22.93
CA PHE A 668 -15.08 -30.05 21.56
C PHE A 668 -14.77 -28.70 20.88
N GLY A 669 -14.64 -28.67 19.56
CA GLY A 669 -14.42 -27.43 18.80
C GLY A 669 -15.69 -26.71 18.34
N ASP A 670 -16.87 -27.29 18.59
CA ASP A 670 -18.20 -26.73 18.27
C ASP A 670 -19.08 -26.48 19.52
N ARG A 671 -18.55 -26.64 20.74
CA ARG A 671 -19.26 -26.44 22.01
C ARG A 671 -18.33 -25.90 23.09
N GLU A 672 -18.84 -25.02 23.94
CA GLU A 672 -18.09 -24.44 25.05
C GLU A 672 -17.94 -25.36 26.28
N PHE A 673 -18.19 -26.67 26.15
CA PHE A 673 -18.06 -27.62 27.26
C PHE A 673 -16.59 -27.81 27.63
N ARG A 674 -16.33 -27.91 28.94
CA ARG A 674 -14.98 -28.01 29.52
C ARG A 674 -14.81 -29.26 30.37
N ILE A 675 -13.56 -29.67 30.54
CA ILE A 675 -13.16 -30.69 31.51
C ILE A 675 -13.44 -30.15 32.94
N ALA A 676 -14.31 -30.84 33.69
CA ALA A 676 -14.55 -30.56 35.10
C ALA A 676 -13.76 -31.50 36.03
N GLU A 677 -13.43 -32.71 35.54
CA GLU A 677 -12.70 -33.73 36.30
C GLU A 677 -11.84 -34.56 35.33
N LEU A 678 -10.54 -34.61 35.61
CA LEU A 678 -9.53 -35.36 34.85
C LEU A 678 -8.64 -36.11 35.85
N GLN A 679 -8.21 -37.32 35.52
CA GLN A 679 -7.18 -37.99 36.32
C GLN A 679 -5.81 -37.38 36.05
N SER A 680 -4.97 -37.28 37.08
CA SER A 680 -3.66 -36.63 37.02
C SER A 680 -2.69 -37.26 35.99
N ASN A 681 -2.90 -38.52 35.60
CA ASN A 681 -2.13 -39.19 34.55
C ASN A 681 -2.59 -38.84 33.12
N LEU A 682 -3.60 -37.97 32.96
CA LEU A 682 -4.03 -37.39 31.69
C LEU A 682 -3.82 -35.87 31.64
N GLU A 683 -3.38 -35.25 32.74
CA GLU A 683 -3.02 -33.83 32.76
C GLU A 683 -1.81 -33.58 31.85
N GLY A 684 -1.85 -32.50 31.06
CA GLY A 684 -0.82 -32.18 30.08
C GLY A 684 -0.95 -32.91 28.73
N ALA A 685 -1.92 -33.81 28.56
CA ALA A 685 -2.14 -34.51 27.30
C ALA A 685 -2.44 -33.54 26.13
N GLU A 686 -2.04 -33.93 24.92
CA GLU A 686 -2.57 -33.29 23.72
C GLU A 686 -4.00 -33.78 23.50
N ILE A 687 -4.92 -32.88 23.15
CA ILE A 687 -6.34 -33.21 22.91
C ILE A 687 -6.71 -32.90 21.47
N LEU A 688 -7.29 -33.89 20.77
CA LEU A 688 -7.95 -33.66 19.49
C LEU A 688 -9.40 -33.30 19.80
N LEU A 689 -9.70 -32.00 19.74
CA LEU A 689 -11.04 -31.45 19.95
C LEU A 689 -11.91 -31.91 18.78
N THR A 690 -12.87 -32.79 19.05
CA THR A 690 -13.79 -33.30 18.02
C THR A 690 -14.97 -32.35 17.85
N SER A 691 -15.73 -32.52 16.77
CA SER A 691 -17.08 -31.96 16.65
C SER A 691 -18.04 -32.77 17.53
N CYS A 692 -18.73 -32.13 18.47
CA CYS A 692 -19.83 -32.71 19.23
C CYS A 692 -20.99 -33.11 18.31
N ASP A 693 -21.20 -32.41 17.19
CA ASP A 693 -22.23 -32.73 16.20
C ASP A 693 -21.87 -33.89 15.25
N ALA A 694 -20.61 -34.34 15.21
CA ALA A 694 -20.22 -35.53 14.46
C ALA A 694 -20.74 -36.86 15.05
N LYS A 695 -21.40 -36.84 16.21
CA LYS A 695 -22.10 -37.99 16.84
C LYS A 695 -23.03 -38.77 15.88
N GLY A 696 -23.66 -38.07 14.94
CA GLY A 696 -24.64 -38.66 14.01
C GLY A 696 -24.05 -39.27 12.73
N THR A 697 -22.73 -39.34 12.58
CA THR A 697 -22.06 -39.81 11.34
C THR A 697 -22.10 -41.32 11.16
N THR A 698 -21.68 -41.83 9.99
CA THR A 698 -21.59 -43.27 9.71
C THR A 698 -20.23 -43.67 9.13
N GLY A 699 -19.61 -44.73 9.64
CA GLY A 699 -18.27 -45.18 9.19
C GLY A 699 -17.14 -44.38 9.85
N GLU A 700 -16.07 -44.12 9.10
CA GLU A 700 -14.95 -43.27 9.55
C GLU A 700 -15.41 -41.81 9.74
N ALA A 701 -15.11 -41.23 10.90
CA ALA A 701 -15.32 -39.82 11.18
C ALA A 701 -14.05 -39.02 10.88
N ALA A 702 -12.89 -39.51 11.33
CA ALA A 702 -11.58 -38.95 11.06
C ALA A 702 -10.48 -40.03 11.05
N SER A 703 -9.32 -39.74 10.46
CA SER A 703 -8.11 -40.56 10.56
C SER A 703 -6.89 -39.67 10.75
N PHE A 704 -5.82 -40.21 11.36
CA PHE A 704 -4.58 -39.45 11.64
C PHE A 704 -3.36 -40.36 11.72
N THR A 705 -2.16 -39.78 11.66
CA THR A 705 -0.87 -40.43 11.84
C THR A 705 -0.30 -40.13 13.23
N ALA A 706 0.27 -41.12 13.90
CA ALA A 706 0.97 -40.94 15.18
C ALA A 706 2.30 -40.18 15.01
N GLY A 707 2.49 -39.08 15.74
CA GLY A 707 3.70 -38.26 15.72
C GLY A 707 4.90 -38.87 16.47
N SER A 708 4.63 -39.73 17.45
CA SER A 708 5.61 -40.55 18.18
C SER A 708 4.96 -41.84 18.64
N ASP A 709 5.72 -42.71 19.30
CA ASP A 709 5.11 -43.74 20.16
C ASP A 709 4.28 -43.01 21.24
N MET A 710 3.02 -43.42 21.41
CA MET A 710 2.05 -42.71 22.24
C MET A 710 1.01 -43.68 22.83
N SER A 711 0.51 -43.36 24.02
CA SER A 711 -0.71 -43.96 24.54
C SER A 711 -1.88 -43.06 24.13
N LEU A 712 -2.78 -43.63 23.31
CA LEU A 712 -3.95 -42.97 22.76
C LEU A 712 -5.18 -43.29 23.62
N TYR A 713 -5.90 -42.26 24.03
CA TYR A 713 -7.08 -42.34 24.87
C TYR A 713 -8.32 -41.87 24.11
N VAL A 714 -9.38 -42.68 24.10
CA VAL A 714 -10.71 -42.30 23.61
C VAL A 714 -11.69 -42.32 24.77
N GLY A 715 -12.29 -41.17 25.07
CA GLY A 715 -13.37 -41.05 26.05
C GLY A 715 -14.72 -41.17 25.37
N LEU A 716 -15.42 -42.29 25.57
CA LEU A 716 -16.77 -42.52 25.05
C LEU A 716 -17.80 -42.12 26.10
N ASP A 717 -18.81 -41.32 25.71
CA ASP A 717 -19.93 -40.94 26.58
C ASP A 717 -20.55 -42.18 27.24
N SER A 718 -20.63 -42.20 28.58
CA SER A 718 -21.03 -43.38 29.36
C SER A 718 -22.50 -43.79 29.15
N ARG A 719 -23.27 -43.02 28.38
CA ARG A 719 -24.67 -43.30 27.99
C ARG A 719 -24.77 -44.09 26.67
N VAL A 720 -23.66 -44.32 25.96
CA VAL A 720 -23.63 -45.09 24.72
C VAL A 720 -23.88 -46.58 25.03
N GLU A 721 -25.05 -47.09 24.65
CA GLU A 721 -25.47 -48.47 24.98
C GLU A 721 -24.68 -49.56 24.24
N ASN A 722 -24.18 -49.26 23.03
CA ASN A 722 -23.42 -50.19 22.20
C ASN A 722 -22.05 -49.59 21.89
N VAL A 723 -20.99 -50.17 22.47
CA VAL A 723 -19.60 -49.75 22.22
C VAL A 723 -19.29 -49.96 20.72
N PRO A 724 -18.80 -48.94 20.00
CA PRO A 724 -18.44 -49.07 18.59
C PRO A 724 -17.39 -50.16 18.33
N GLU A 725 -17.57 -50.93 17.25
CA GLU A 725 -16.70 -52.05 16.88
C GLU A 725 -15.22 -51.63 16.67
N TRP A 726 -14.99 -50.39 16.24
CA TRP A 726 -13.65 -49.83 16.03
C TRP A 726 -12.86 -49.59 17.33
N LEU A 727 -13.51 -49.67 18.51
CA LEU A 727 -12.84 -49.65 19.82
C LEU A 727 -12.49 -51.05 20.35
N SER A 728 -12.72 -52.12 19.57
CA SER A 728 -12.52 -53.51 20.02
C SER A 728 -11.07 -53.90 20.31
N ASP A 729 -10.09 -53.15 19.78
CA ASP A 729 -8.66 -53.29 20.07
C ASP A 729 -8.14 -52.32 21.15
N TYR A 730 -9.02 -51.52 21.77
CA TYR A 730 -8.69 -50.66 22.90
C TYR A 730 -9.07 -51.34 24.23
N THR A 731 -8.29 -51.09 25.27
CA THR A 731 -8.56 -51.56 26.64
C THR A 731 -9.43 -50.55 27.39
N LEU A 732 -10.59 -50.98 27.89
CA LEU A 732 -11.42 -50.16 28.78
C LEU A 732 -10.72 -49.93 30.13
N MET A 733 -10.52 -48.66 30.49
CA MET A 733 -9.99 -48.27 31.79
C MET A 733 -11.10 -48.16 32.84
N ARG A 734 -10.76 -48.32 34.13
CA ARG A 734 -11.65 -47.98 35.26
C ARG A 734 -11.58 -46.48 35.61
N THR A 735 -11.35 -45.66 34.59
CA THR A 735 -10.98 -44.26 34.65
C THR A 735 -12.07 -43.43 33.99
N LEU A 736 -12.44 -42.32 34.63
CA LEU A 736 -13.46 -41.40 34.15
C LEU A 736 -12.84 -40.03 33.86
N CYS A 737 -13.30 -39.39 32.79
CA CYS A 737 -13.23 -37.95 32.59
C CYS A 737 -14.67 -37.40 32.71
N ARG A 738 -14.88 -36.26 33.39
CA ARG A 738 -16.20 -35.63 33.47
C ARG A 738 -16.13 -34.18 32.99
N SER A 739 -17.18 -33.78 32.28
CA SER A 739 -17.35 -32.43 31.76
C SER A 739 -18.24 -31.56 32.66
N ASP A 740 -18.15 -30.24 32.47
CA ASP A 740 -18.90 -29.24 33.23
C ASP A 740 -20.42 -29.25 33.00
N ASN A 741 -20.90 -29.95 31.98
CA ASN A 741 -22.32 -30.26 31.75
C ASN A 741 -22.75 -31.65 32.26
N ASP A 742 -21.99 -32.23 33.20
CA ASP A 742 -22.24 -33.54 33.84
C ASP A 742 -22.30 -34.73 32.88
N VAL A 743 -21.61 -34.67 31.73
CA VAL A 743 -21.34 -35.87 30.92
C VAL A 743 -20.05 -36.55 31.39
N THR A 744 -20.19 -37.84 31.71
CA THR A 744 -19.10 -38.75 32.07
C THR A 744 -18.63 -39.52 30.84
N PHE A 745 -17.31 -39.60 30.64
CA PHE A 745 -16.68 -40.37 29.59
C PHE A 745 -15.97 -41.59 30.17
N MET A 746 -16.28 -42.77 29.63
CA MET A 746 -15.56 -44.01 29.87
C MET A 746 -14.29 -44.01 29.00
N MET A 747 -13.12 -44.05 29.63
CA MET A 747 -11.84 -43.96 28.91
C MET A 747 -11.38 -45.33 28.39
N TYR A 748 -10.99 -45.38 27.12
CA TYR A 748 -10.40 -46.51 26.43
C TYR A 748 -8.96 -46.17 26.04
N ILE A 749 -8.00 -47.06 26.25
CA ILE A 749 -6.57 -46.85 25.94
C ILE A 749 -6.07 -47.84 24.89
N LYS A 750 -5.23 -47.37 23.96
CA LYS A 750 -4.44 -48.18 23.04
C LYS A 750 -3.04 -47.59 22.91
N ASP A 751 -2.00 -48.42 22.98
CA ASP A 751 -0.64 -48.00 22.63
C ASP A 751 -0.46 -48.04 21.12
N VAL A 752 0.11 -46.96 20.57
CA VAL A 752 0.21 -46.70 19.14
C VAL A 752 1.64 -46.30 18.80
N ARG A 753 2.18 -46.81 17.69
CA ARG A 753 3.58 -46.57 17.29
C ARG A 753 3.73 -45.32 16.42
N ALA A 754 4.90 -44.68 16.49
CA ALA A 754 5.26 -43.58 15.61
C ALA A 754 5.04 -43.94 14.13
N GLY A 755 4.31 -43.09 13.40
CA GLY A 755 3.97 -43.30 11.98
C GLY A 755 2.82 -44.29 11.72
N GLU A 756 2.23 -44.91 12.73
CA GLU A 756 1.00 -45.69 12.57
C GLU A 756 -0.17 -44.77 12.17
N ASN A 757 -1.08 -45.27 11.33
CA ASN A 757 -2.31 -44.55 10.96
C ASN A 757 -3.50 -45.11 11.74
N ILE A 758 -4.23 -44.23 12.42
CA ILE A 758 -5.37 -44.54 13.26
C ILE A 758 -6.64 -44.04 12.56
N SER A 759 -7.67 -44.87 12.52
CA SER A 759 -9.03 -44.48 12.13
C SER A 759 -9.90 -44.30 13.38
N LEU A 760 -10.63 -43.19 13.44
CA LEU A 760 -11.61 -42.86 14.46
C LEU A 760 -13.00 -42.96 13.81
N GLY A 761 -13.77 -43.98 14.18
CA GLY A 761 -15.11 -44.19 13.65
C GLY A 761 -16.19 -43.39 14.39
N SER A 762 -17.38 -43.31 13.81
CA SER A 762 -18.57 -42.78 14.48
C SER A 762 -18.87 -43.50 15.80
N ASN A 763 -19.52 -42.81 16.74
CA ASN A 763 -20.12 -43.45 17.93
C ASN A 763 -21.56 -43.96 17.70
N GLY A 764 -22.17 -43.65 16.55
CA GLY A 764 -23.46 -44.18 16.12
C GLY A 764 -24.68 -43.66 16.89
N GLN A 765 -24.65 -42.44 17.44
CA GLN A 765 -25.72 -41.92 18.31
C GLN A 765 -26.33 -40.60 17.83
N THR A 766 -27.67 -40.53 17.80
CA THR A 766 -28.38 -39.45 17.09
C THR A 766 -28.96 -38.32 17.97
N TYR A 767 -29.16 -38.49 19.28
CA TYR A 767 -29.70 -37.36 20.11
C TYR A 767 -29.45 -37.35 21.63
N LYS A 768 -29.16 -38.48 22.31
CA LYS A 768 -28.98 -38.51 23.79
C LYS A 768 -27.54 -38.47 24.30
N CYS A 769 -26.58 -38.70 23.41
CA CYS A 769 -25.15 -38.73 23.73
C CYS A 769 -24.44 -37.57 23.01
N VAL A 770 -23.28 -37.16 23.53
CA VAL A 770 -22.33 -36.29 22.79
C VAL A 770 -21.38 -37.15 21.94
N ASN A 771 -20.50 -36.53 21.16
CA ASN A 771 -19.43 -37.27 20.49
C ASN A 771 -18.34 -37.73 21.49
N TYR A 772 -17.41 -38.59 21.08
CA TYR A 772 -16.27 -38.98 21.91
C TYR A 772 -15.19 -37.88 21.96
N ILE A 773 -14.38 -37.91 23.02
CA ILE A 773 -13.17 -37.09 23.17
C ILE A 773 -11.93 -37.93 22.86
N VAL A 774 -10.84 -37.32 22.38
CA VAL A 774 -9.60 -38.04 22.06
C VAL A 774 -8.39 -37.28 22.63
N MET A 775 -7.56 -37.98 23.41
CA MET A 775 -6.35 -37.44 24.03
C MET A 775 -5.16 -38.35 23.74
N ALA A 776 -3.95 -37.80 23.67
CA ALA A 776 -2.72 -38.56 23.51
C ALA A 776 -1.63 -38.06 24.47
N LEU A 777 -0.86 -39.00 25.00
CA LEU A 777 0.38 -38.75 25.73
C LEU A 777 1.53 -39.50 25.04
N PRO A 778 2.77 -38.96 25.05
CA PRO A 778 3.93 -39.74 24.61
C PRO A 778 3.99 -41.03 25.44
N ALA A 779 4.32 -42.16 24.79
CA ALA A 779 4.38 -43.43 25.50
C ALA A 779 5.41 -43.33 26.63
N GLU A 780 5.03 -43.70 27.85
CA GLU A 780 6.00 -43.84 28.93
C GLU A 780 7.04 -44.87 28.49
N LYS A 781 8.32 -44.45 28.43
CA LYS A 781 9.42 -45.39 28.20
C LYS A 781 9.45 -46.37 29.38
N GLN A 782 8.97 -47.58 29.16
CA GLN A 782 9.19 -48.69 30.08
C GLN A 782 10.68 -49.06 30.05
N TYR A 783 11.43 -48.49 30.98
CA TYR A 783 12.81 -48.87 31.24
C TYR A 783 12.82 -50.25 31.93
N PRO A 784 13.71 -51.18 31.53
CA PRO A 784 13.83 -52.46 32.21
C PRO A 784 14.14 -52.29 33.70
N ALA A 785 13.65 -53.19 34.56
CA ALA A 785 13.97 -53.14 35.99
C ALA A 785 15.50 -53.16 36.19
N GLY A 786 16.04 -52.12 36.82
CA GLY A 786 17.49 -51.93 37.00
C GLY A 786 18.17 -51.02 35.97
N ASP A 787 17.45 -50.52 34.97
CA ASP A 787 17.87 -49.36 34.16
C ASP A 787 17.48 -48.07 34.90
N ILE A 788 18.47 -47.53 35.62
CA ILE A 788 18.38 -46.41 36.56
C ILE A 788 18.92 -45.13 35.89
N ASN A 789 19.87 -45.26 34.96
CA ASN A 789 20.40 -44.14 34.19
C ASN A 789 19.50 -43.77 32.99
N ARG A 790 18.56 -44.65 32.62
CA ARG A 790 17.56 -44.49 31.56
C ARG A 790 18.13 -44.47 30.14
N ASP A 791 19.24 -45.19 29.92
CA ASP A 791 19.84 -45.36 28.60
C ASP A 791 19.23 -46.51 27.78
N GLY A 792 18.35 -47.32 28.38
CA GLY A 792 17.71 -48.48 27.79
C GLY A 792 18.37 -49.82 28.12
N ILE A 793 19.47 -49.82 28.89
CA ILE A 793 20.31 -51.00 29.15
C ILE A 793 20.60 -51.13 30.65
N THR A 794 20.02 -52.13 31.32
CA THR A 794 20.42 -52.51 32.69
C THR A 794 21.87 -52.99 32.73
N GLY A 795 22.81 -52.10 33.10
CA GLY A 795 24.24 -52.31 32.94
C GLY A 795 25.11 -51.77 34.06
N MET A 796 26.42 -51.68 33.78
CA MET A 796 27.41 -51.25 34.78
C MET A 796 27.22 -49.77 35.18
N ALA A 797 26.66 -48.94 34.30
CA ALA A 797 26.40 -47.54 34.57
C ALA A 797 25.33 -47.37 35.68
N ASP A 798 24.25 -48.15 35.62
CA ASP A 798 23.18 -48.19 36.63
C ASP A 798 23.69 -48.68 37.97
N LEU A 799 24.53 -49.72 37.95
CA LEU A 799 25.15 -50.23 39.16
C LEU A 799 26.05 -49.18 39.81
N VAL A 800 26.80 -48.41 39.04
CA VAL A 800 27.61 -47.28 39.56
C VAL A 800 26.71 -46.18 40.11
N LEU A 801 25.62 -45.82 39.41
CA LEU A 801 24.66 -44.81 39.84
C LEU A 801 23.98 -45.20 41.17
N LEU A 802 23.46 -46.42 41.26
CA LEU A 802 22.89 -46.97 42.49
C LEU A 802 23.90 -47.02 43.64
N GLN A 803 25.14 -47.42 43.37
CA GLN A 803 26.19 -47.42 44.40
C GLN A 803 26.53 -46.03 44.92
N LYS A 804 26.52 -45.00 44.05
CA LYS A 804 26.68 -43.61 44.50
C LYS A 804 25.51 -43.15 45.35
N TYR A 805 24.27 -43.54 45.01
CA TYR A 805 23.08 -43.25 45.80
C TYR A 805 23.16 -43.88 47.21
N ILE A 806 23.47 -45.18 47.31
CA ILE A 806 23.66 -45.86 48.60
C ILE A 806 24.81 -45.23 49.42
N LEU A 807 25.84 -44.73 48.76
CA LEU A 807 26.95 -43.98 49.40
C LEU A 807 26.63 -42.49 49.66
N LYS A 808 25.39 -42.04 49.41
CA LYS A 808 24.90 -40.65 49.57
C LYS A 808 25.73 -39.60 48.82
N LYS A 809 26.21 -39.96 47.62
CA LYS A 809 27.00 -39.08 46.75
C LYS A 809 26.19 -38.44 45.62
N GLU A 810 25.09 -39.08 45.23
CA GLU A 810 24.12 -38.60 44.23
C GLU A 810 22.72 -38.95 44.76
N GLU A 811 21.69 -38.19 44.38
CA GLU A 811 20.29 -38.47 44.69
C GLU A 811 19.61 -39.08 43.46
N LEU A 812 18.64 -39.97 43.66
CA LEU A 812 17.78 -40.50 42.60
C LEU A 812 16.49 -39.69 42.55
N THR A 813 15.97 -39.43 41.34
CA THR A 813 14.60 -38.95 41.20
C THR A 813 13.61 -40.04 41.63
N GLN A 814 12.39 -39.67 42.02
CA GLN A 814 11.34 -40.64 42.41
C GLN A 814 11.12 -41.72 41.34
N GLU A 815 11.18 -41.30 40.08
CA GLU A 815 11.14 -42.13 38.87
C GLU A 815 12.33 -43.10 38.71
N GLN A 816 13.53 -42.71 39.14
CA GLN A 816 14.70 -43.58 39.15
C GLN A 816 14.71 -44.53 40.35
N SER A 817 14.15 -44.11 41.50
CA SER A 817 13.99 -44.99 42.67
C SER A 817 13.09 -46.19 42.36
N VAL A 818 12.06 -46.02 41.51
CA VAL A 818 11.24 -47.13 41.02
C VAL A 818 12.05 -48.12 40.17
N SER A 819 12.89 -47.63 39.24
CA SER A 819 13.82 -48.50 38.50
C SER A 819 14.89 -49.16 39.37
N ALA A 820 15.23 -48.53 40.50
CA ALA A 820 16.31 -48.95 41.38
C ALA A 820 15.90 -49.98 42.44
N ASP A 821 14.63 -50.03 42.84
CA ASP A 821 14.05 -51.12 43.63
C ASP A 821 13.86 -52.37 42.74
N VAL A 822 14.98 -53.00 42.38
CA VAL A 822 15.04 -54.21 41.56
C VAL A 822 14.68 -55.48 42.33
N ASN A 823 14.54 -55.37 43.65
CA ASN A 823 14.15 -56.47 44.53
C ASN A 823 12.63 -56.47 44.82
N GLY A 824 11.98 -55.29 44.80
CA GLY A 824 10.54 -55.09 44.91
C GLY A 824 10.02 -54.99 46.34
N ASP A 825 10.86 -54.61 47.31
CA ASP A 825 10.47 -54.47 48.72
C ASP A 825 10.05 -53.05 49.13
N GLY A 826 10.13 -52.09 48.21
CA GLY A 826 9.76 -50.69 48.41
C GLY A 826 10.88 -49.83 49.02
N ALA A 827 12.11 -50.35 49.16
CA ALA A 827 13.21 -49.64 49.79
C ALA A 827 14.52 -49.78 49.00
N THR A 828 14.84 -48.78 48.16
CA THR A 828 16.10 -48.74 47.39
C THR A 828 17.34 -48.79 48.28
N ASP A 829 17.94 -49.96 48.47
CA ASP A 829 19.02 -50.18 49.44
C ASP A 829 20.19 -51.06 48.95
N VAL A 830 20.99 -51.62 49.85
CA VAL A 830 22.14 -52.47 49.51
C VAL A 830 21.73 -53.83 48.92
N PHE A 831 20.52 -54.31 49.18
CA PHE A 831 19.97 -55.54 48.61
C PHE A 831 19.66 -55.36 47.11
N ASP A 832 19.25 -54.17 46.68
CA ASP A 832 19.13 -53.82 45.26
C ASP A 832 20.47 -53.81 44.55
N VAL A 833 21.52 -53.24 45.17
CA VAL A 833 22.89 -53.31 44.63
C VAL A 833 23.34 -54.76 44.41
N ILE A 834 22.94 -55.68 45.30
CA ILE A 834 23.24 -57.12 45.17
C ILE A 834 22.39 -57.77 44.06
N ARG A 835 21.11 -57.39 43.94
CA ARG A 835 20.17 -57.92 42.95
C ARG A 835 20.54 -57.45 41.54
N LEU A 836 20.80 -56.16 41.36
CA LEU A 836 21.26 -55.53 40.12
C LEU A 836 22.60 -56.14 39.65
N ARG A 837 23.56 -56.36 40.57
CA ARG A 837 24.80 -57.09 40.26
C ARG A 837 24.55 -58.49 39.69
N LYS A 838 23.61 -59.25 40.27
CA LYS A 838 23.24 -60.58 39.78
C LYS A 838 22.57 -60.51 38.41
N MET A 839 21.73 -59.49 38.16
CA MET A 839 21.08 -59.29 36.87
C MET A 839 22.09 -58.99 35.77
N ILE A 840 23.04 -58.08 36.03
CA ILE A 840 24.12 -57.73 35.07
C ILE A 840 24.99 -58.95 34.77
N VAL A 841 25.42 -59.71 35.78
CA VAL A 841 26.30 -60.89 35.60
C VAL A 841 25.60 -62.07 34.93
N ASN A 842 24.28 -62.18 35.04
CA ASN A 842 23.51 -63.26 34.40
C ASN A 842 23.05 -62.91 32.97
N ASN A 843 23.20 -61.66 32.53
CA ASN A 843 22.82 -61.18 31.20
C ASN A 843 24.02 -60.96 30.25
N THR A 844 25.22 -61.37 30.65
CA THR A 844 26.49 -61.31 29.86
C THR A 844 26.95 -62.66 29.35
#